data_AF-A0A010RKX1-F1
#
_entry.id   AF-A0A010RKX1-F1
#
_cell.length_a   1.000
_cell.length_b   1.000
_cell.length_c   1.000
_cell.angle_alpha   90.00
_cell.angle_beta   90.00
_cell.angle_gamma   90.00
#
_symmetry.space_group_name_H-M   'P 1'
#
loop_
_entity.id
_entity.type
_entity.pdbx_description
1 polymer ?
#
loop_
_entity_poly.entity_id
_entity_poly.type
_entity_poly.pdbx_seq_one_letter_code
_entity_poly.pdbx_strand_id
1 'polypeptide(L)'
;MQENPESRRASDGDVVPRRRKSLPDMPKASRTVESPNGHPNLHPDHPRSRRRPRRPDPARAKGKGRAHPNGIILEQGPLTEWPPSGMSSQEELTLGHAMELVSRGAPAHKGHKRPVPHASDHYYALYTTSAGNDAEETDVVNLHDHMTQLMTLRMQGGGSAIYPWESLEQPSFAFLYGQQPGTITLNQWACLASIKPPTIGLRDSGATAREIGLDRIFERLKELEVGLEDDDEEWMYKSLYRRFLRDPDKMMSPHKGLDKQITDLIMVLSRPDWIDFTNPKNQVVTRFIFDPSHGSQQQYIKFCHQLVLSMELDLRINSRLHGEWAKEKLLPQLPPTIQWDLALARRWREHVRVEGYGKSVEDINLRFRLKKRQIKMLRRFAQMMKWPNLGQTLDKMKQRDMDATLDIISSDALAFFSGIVLPGTTFPFLIMNTLIDIDPDKATDSLAMMTHLHPHCGFQYRNSYTYWTAASIVGKVLAPTCRSLAGWVGPARPTADLGRSQIARVRSRRPRQRMTPEDVQSMSERSDPLGPPAEVFPVKEYKLVAPDADDIVDTVRIELLSFKAVPDRFQEPPPAPKVFDATVQFAVDGVSWPMRLTYDVSFISAWPCSGGPHPLFFDYVFQTVKADEIMNIKDWGGLYGQSPSARSSRTSSTAGPHTASSQDQVDEEQVLVVEAFGVRDNEVLARAWCSHWGLSAVIADIRKTCMACAIREAYAATLTVVVLVDDQEYNTDD
;
A
#
# COMPACT_ATOMS: atom_id res chain seq x y z
N MET A 1 7.81 -52.26 -26.84
CA MET A 1 8.44 -52.82 -28.06
C MET A 1 9.62 -51.91 -28.36
N GLN A 2 10.77 -52.21 -27.76
CA GLN A 2 11.98 -52.80 -28.38
C GLN A 2 12.79 -51.70 -29.11
N GLU A 3 14.05 -51.38 -28.80
CA GLU A 3 15.15 -52.10 -28.13
C GLU A 3 16.16 -51.12 -27.49
N ASN A 4 16.91 -51.64 -26.51
CA ASN A 4 18.09 -51.07 -25.88
C ASN A 4 19.25 -52.07 -26.07
N PRO A 5 20.52 -51.65 -26.09
CA PRO A 5 21.51 -52.30 -25.20
C PRO A 5 22.52 -51.28 -24.58
N GLU A 6 22.76 -51.29 -23.26
CA GLU A 6 23.90 -51.92 -22.52
C GLU A 6 25.32 -51.36 -22.82
N SER A 7 26.31 -51.23 -21.92
CA SER A 7 26.49 -51.34 -20.46
C SER A 7 27.96 -51.02 -20.08
N ARG A 8 28.26 -50.95 -18.75
CA ARG A 8 29.55 -51.06 -17.97
C ARG A 8 29.99 -49.74 -17.29
N ARG A 9 29.84 -49.54 -15.95
CA ARG A 9 30.56 -50.10 -14.75
C ARG A 9 32.08 -49.86 -14.78
N ALA A 10 32.83 -49.51 -13.72
CA ALA A 10 32.66 -49.10 -12.32
C ALA A 10 34.09 -48.83 -11.77
N SER A 11 34.30 -48.00 -10.74
CA SER A 11 35.42 -48.15 -9.78
C SER A 11 35.28 -47.23 -8.57
N ASP A 12 35.33 -47.85 -7.40
CA ASP A 12 35.40 -47.30 -6.04
C ASP A 12 36.65 -46.45 -5.76
N GLY A 13 36.57 -45.65 -4.68
CA GLY A 13 37.71 -44.98 -4.06
C GLY A 13 37.35 -44.27 -2.74
N ASP A 14 37.13 -45.05 -1.68
CA ASP A 14 37.06 -44.61 -0.27
C ASP A 14 38.43 -44.08 0.22
N VAL A 15 38.51 -42.88 0.81
CA VAL A 15 39.52 -42.52 1.86
C VAL A 15 39.00 -41.43 2.83
N VAL A 16 38.60 -41.89 4.02
CA VAL A 16 38.73 -41.38 5.41
C VAL A 16 39.13 -39.90 5.70
N PRO A 17 38.48 -39.25 6.70
CA PRO A 17 38.73 -37.86 7.15
C PRO A 17 39.94 -37.72 8.09
N ARG A 18 40.72 -36.64 7.93
CA ARG A 18 41.85 -36.33 8.83
C ARG A 18 41.45 -35.45 10.03
N ARG A 19 41.83 -35.94 11.20
CA ARG A 19 41.68 -35.41 12.56
C ARG A 19 42.38 -34.07 12.82
N ARG A 20 41.72 -33.31 13.72
CA ARG A 20 42.24 -32.48 14.83
C ARG A 20 43.75 -32.58 15.12
N LYS A 21 44.36 -31.41 15.30
CA LYS A 21 45.41 -31.16 16.30
C LYS A 21 45.04 -29.97 17.18
N SER A 22 45.44 -30.06 18.43
CA SER A 22 45.05 -29.28 19.60
C SER A 22 46.19 -28.41 20.13
N LEU A 23 45.84 -27.20 20.61
CA LEU A 23 46.38 -26.44 21.76
C LEU A 23 47.81 -25.82 21.67
N PRO A 24 48.14 -24.74 22.42
CA PRO A 24 47.71 -24.48 23.81
C PRO A 24 47.33 -23.03 24.27
N ASP A 25 46.75 -23.07 25.48
CA ASP A 25 46.41 -22.11 26.54
C ASP A 25 46.96 -20.66 26.62
N MET A 26 46.02 -19.71 26.84
CA MET A 26 45.84 -18.70 27.94
C MET A 26 47.00 -17.73 28.33
N PRO A 27 46.74 -16.50 28.89
CA PRO A 27 45.62 -16.18 29.79
C PRO A 27 44.92 -14.81 29.66
N LYS A 28 43.83 -14.72 30.43
CA LYS A 28 42.93 -13.59 30.73
C LYS A 28 43.62 -12.40 31.38
N ALA A 29 43.15 -11.20 31.08
CA ALA A 29 43.21 -10.05 31.99
C ALA A 29 41.88 -9.26 31.95
N SER A 30 41.20 -9.26 33.09
CA SER A 30 40.05 -8.45 33.44
C SER A 30 40.47 -7.02 33.80
N ARG A 31 39.74 -6.01 33.33
CA ARG A 31 39.64 -4.72 34.04
C ARG A 31 38.22 -4.16 33.98
N THR A 32 37.57 -4.24 35.13
CA THR A 32 36.46 -3.41 35.59
C THR A 32 36.93 -1.96 35.78
N VAL A 33 36.09 -0.99 35.44
CA VAL A 33 36.13 0.37 36.03
C VAL A 33 34.69 0.82 36.25
N GLU A 34 34.39 1.10 37.51
CA GLU A 34 33.13 1.64 38.04
C GLU A 34 33.00 3.16 37.77
N SER A 35 31.75 3.64 37.84
CA SER A 35 31.25 5.02 37.65
C SER A 35 31.81 6.05 38.67
N PRO A 36 31.49 7.37 38.57
CA PRO A 36 30.32 7.88 39.34
C PRO A 36 29.61 9.19 38.88
N ASN A 37 28.31 9.30 39.26
CA ASN A 37 27.49 10.48 39.66
C ASN A 37 27.21 11.63 38.66
N GLY A 38 26.06 12.30 38.56
CA GLY A 38 24.78 12.33 39.31
C GLY A 38 24.11 13.73 39.19
N HIS A 39 22.75 13.80 39.20
CA HIS A 39 21.83 14.97 39.38
C HIS A 39 21.21 15.66 38.12
N PRO A 40 20.02 16.35 38.20
CA PRO A 40 18.68 15.73 38.09
C PRO A 40 17.65 16.48 37.16
N ASN A 41 16.59 15.76 36.76
CA ASN A 41 15.21 16.19 36.39
C ASN A 41 14.93 17.30 35.36
N LEU A 42 14.11 16.97 34.33
CA LEU A 42 12.73 17.45 34.12
C LEU A 42 12.17 16.90 32.78
N HIS A 43 11.19 16.00 32.83
CA HIS A 43 10.48 15.46 31.66
C HIS A 43 8.98 15.75 31.82
N PRO A 44 8.25 16.17 30.77
CA PRO A 44 6.79 16.26 30.79
C PRO A 44 6.14 14.88 30.66
N ASP A 45 5.02 14.69 31.37
CA ASP A 45 4.25 13.45 31.47
C ASP A 45 3.70 12.95 30.13
N HIS A 46 4.00 11.68 29.82
CA HIS A 46 3.33 10.88 28.78
C HIS A 46 2.38 9.86 29.44
N PRO A 47 1.18 9.60 28.88
CA PRO A 47 0.26 8.60 29.39
C PRO A 47 0.88 7.19 29.22
N ARG A 48 0.94 6.45 30.32
CA ARG A 48 1.50 5.09 30.38
C ARG A 48 0.50 4.08 29.80
N SER A 49 0.77 3.61 28.58
CA SER A 49 0.21 2.35 28.09
C SER A 49 0.72 1.18 28.96
N ARG A 50 -0.18 0.27 29.36
CA ARG A 50 0.17 -0.95 30.09
C ARG A 50 1.06 -1.81 29.17
N ARG A 51 2.37 -1.77 29.41
CA ARG A 51 3.35 -2.62 28.72
C ARG A 51 3.08 -4.09 29.04
N ARG A 52 2.69 -4.88 28.04
CA ARG A 52 2.77 -6.34 28.12
C ARG A 52 4.26 -6.76 28.05
N PRO A 53 4.71 -7.79 28.81
CA PRO A 53 6.10 -8.21 28.80
C PRO A 53 6.53 -8.84 27.47
N ARG A 54 7.72 -8.46 27.00
CA ARG A 54 8.33 -8.97 25.76
C ARG A 54 8.69 -10.44 25.88
N ARG A 55 8.37 -11.25 24.85
CA ARG A 55 8.69 -12.69 24.78
C ARG A 55 10.21 -12.93 24.88
N PRO A 56 10.70 -13.82 25.77
CA PRO A 56 12.08 -14.29 25.72
C PRO A 56 12.28 -15.31 24.58
N ASP A 57 13.51 -15.38 24.08
CA ASP A 57 13.97 -16.28 23.02
C ASP A 57 13.43 -17.72 23.21
N PRO A 58 12.77 -18.33 22.20
CA PRO A 58 12.20 -19.68 22.30
C PRO A 58 13.23 -20.76 22.67
N ALA A 59 14.53 -20.51 22.54
CA ALA A 59 15.57 -21.40 23.02
C ALA A 59 15.68 -21.49 24.56
N ARG A 60 15.03 -20.60 25.32
CA ARG A 60 15.14 -20.52 26.79
C ARG A 60 13.86 -20.88 27.57
N ALA A 61 12.71 -21.07 26.92
CA ALA A 61 11.46 -21.44 27.58
C ALA A 61 11.33 -22.98 27.68
N LYS A 62 12.00 -23.60 28.66
CA LYS A 62 11.75 -25.01 29.00
C LYS A 62 10.52 -25.11 29.92
N GLY A 63 9.33 -25.19 29.31
CA GLY A 63 8.08 -25.43 30.03
C GLY A 63 8.09 -26.78 30.77
N LYS A 64 7.73 -26.78 32.05
CA LYS A 64 7.54 -27.97 32.89
C LYS A 64 6.04 -28.26 33.07
N GLY A 65 5.32 -28.49 31.98
CA GLY A 65 3.96 -29.03 32.06
C GLY A 65 3.99 -30.52 32.38
N ARG A 66 3.13 -31.01 33.27
CA ARG A 66 2.91 -32.45 33.47
C ARG A 66 2.12 -32.99 32.28
N ALA A 67 2.75 -33.76 31.41
CA ALA A 67 2.07 -34.53 30.37
C ALA A 67 1.34 -35.73 31.01
N HIS A 68 0.02 -35.84 30.80
CA HIS A 68 -0.70 -37.09 31.02
C HIS A 68 -0.62 -37.98 29.75
N PRO A 69 -0.65 -39.32 29.87
CA PRO A 69 -0.21 -40.25 28.81
C PRO A 69 -1.28 -40.58 27.76
N ASN A 70 -2.38 -39.84 27.68
CA ASN A 70 -3.40 -40.10 26.68
C ASN A 70 -3.12 -39.26 25.45
N GLY A 71 -2.40 -39.84 24.50
CA GLY A 71 -2.29 -39.33 23.14
C GLY A 71 -3.66 -39.34 22.47
N ILE A 72 -4.46 -38.31 22.72
CA ILE A 72 -5.63 -38.01 21.90
C ILE A 72 -5.07 -37.50 20.59
N ILE A 73 -5.15 -38.34 19.54
CA ILE A 73 -4.97 -37.90 18.17
C ILE A 73 -6.15 -36.97 17.90
N LEU A 74 -5.95 -35.67 18.09
CA LEU A 74 -6.92 -34.66 17.71
C LEU A 74 -7.13 -34.79 16.20
N GLU A 75 -8.37 -34.97 15.78
CA GLU A 75 -8.71 -34.97 14.36
C GLU A 75 -8.21 -33.67 13.73
N GLN A 76 -7.51 -33.78 12.59
CA GLN A 76 -6.88 -32.64 11.91
C GLN A 76 -7.89 -31.70 11.21
N GLY A 77 -9.18 -31.84 11.53
CA GLY A 77 -10.28 -31.06 10.95
C GLY A 77 -10.48 -29.71 11.66
N PRO A 78 -11.30 -28.83 11.08
CA PRO A 78 -11.69 -27.57 11.71
C PRO A 78 -12.44 -27.82 13.02
N LEU A 79 -12.22 -26.95 14.01
CA LEU A 79 -12.92 -27.04 15.29
C LEU A 79 -14.40 -26.69 15.12
N THR A 80 -15.28 -27.49 15.72
CA THR A 80 -16.74 -27.26 15.74
C THR A 80 -17.26 -26.87 17.11
N GLU A 81 -16.52 -27.20 18.18
CA GLU A 81 -16.86 -26.87 19.56
C GLU A 81 -15.61 -26.54 20.38
N TRP A 82 -15.81 -25.86 21.51
CA TRP A 82 -14.75 -25.58 22.48
C TRP A 82 -15.26 -25.75 23.92
N PRO A 83 -14.54 -26.48 24.80
CA PRO A 83 -13.34 -27.29 24.54
C PRO A 83 -13.55 -28.37 23.46
N PRO A 84 -12.49 -28.83 22.77
CA PRO A 84 -12.61 -29.95 21.84
C PRO A 84 -13.17 -31.20 22.53
N SER A 85 -13.91 -32.05 21.80
CA SER A 85 -14.51 -33.26 22.36
C SER A 85 -13.49 -34.12 23.10
N GLY A 86 -13.79 -34.46 24.36
CA GLY A 86 -12.91 -35.27 25.21
C GLY A 86 -11.89 -34.46 26.03
N MET A 87 -11.87 -33.13 25.90
CA MET A 87 -11.05 -32.22 26.71
C MET A 87 -11.87 -31.56 27.83
N SER A 88 -11.29 -31.41 29.02
CA SER A 88 -11.95 -30.71 30.13
C SER A 88 -11.75 -29.20 30.04
N SER A 89 -12.77 -28.41 30.43
CA SER A 89 -12.63 -26.95 30.53
C SER A 89 -11.63 -26.50 31.62
N GLN A 90 -11.33 -27.36 32.59
CA GLN A 90 -10.33 -27.08 33.64
C GLN A 90 -8.91 -27.53 33.25
N GLU A 91 -8.73 -28.10 32.05
CA GLU A 91 -7.42 -28.56 31.59
C GLU A 91 -6.49 -27.39 31.27
N GLU A 92 -5.19 -27.60 31.47
CA GLU A 92 -4.13 -26.64 31.19
C GLU A 92 -3.25 -27.18 30.05
N LEU A 93 -3.19 -26.44 28.95
CA LEU A 93 -2.41 -26.82 27.78
C LEU A 93 -0.95 -26.41 27.95
N THR A 94 -0.05 -27.26 27.47
CA THR A 94 1.35 -26.87 27.24
C THR A 94 1.45 -25.95 26.02
N LEU A 95 2.53 -25.17 25.90
CA LEU A 95 2.74 -24.29 24.73
C LEU A 95 2.61 -25.04 23.39
N GLY A 96 3.14 -26.26 23.30
CA GLY A 96 3.06 -27.06 22.06
C GLY A 96 1.61 -27.41 21.69
N HIS A 97 0.83 -27.92 22.66
CA HIS A 97 -0.59 -28.24 22.44
C HIS A 97 -1.44 -26.99 22.18
N ALA A 98 -1.16 -25.89 22.89
CA ALA A 98 -1.87 -24.62 22.67
C ALA A 98 -1.59 -24.06 21.26
N MET A 99 -0.33 -24.10 20.80
CA MET A 99 0.02 -23.70 19.43
C MET A 99 -0.71 -24.55 18.38
N GLU A 100 -0.81 -25.86 18.59
CA GLU A 100 -1.49 -26.77 17.67
C GLU A 100 -3.01 -26.56 17.63
N LEU A 101 -3.65 -26.39 18.79
CA LEU A 101 -5.10 -26.26 18.91
C LEU A 101 -5.64 -24.86 18.61
N VAL A 102 -4.92 -23.81 19.03
CA VAL A 102 -5.42 -22.42 18.99
C VAL A 102 -4.79 -21.63 17.85
N SER A 103 -3.50 -21.83 17.57
CA SER A 103 -2.73 -20.96 16.66
C SER A 103 -2.56 -21.53 15.26
N ARG A 104 -2.76 -22.83 15.05
CA ARG A 104 -2.53 -23.48 13.76
C ARG A 104 -3.46 -22.90 12.70
N GLY A 105 -2.87 -22.24 11.70
CA GLY A 105 -3.57 -21.64 10.56
C GLY A 105 -4.10 -20.23 10.82
N ALA A 106 -3.96 -19.74 12.05
CA ALA A 106 -4.29 -18.37 12.39
C ALA A 106 -3.18 -17.42 11.92
N PRO A 107 -3.52 -16.24 11.37
CA PRO A 107 -2.53 -15.30 10.86
C PRO A 107 -1.71 -14.68 12.00
N ALA A 108 -0.46 -14.35 11.67
CA ALA A 108 0.46 -13.63 12.53
C ALA A 108 0.86 -12.31 11.87
N HIS A 109 0.63 -11.20 12.58
CA HIS A 109 0.96 -9.85 12.10
C HIS A 109 2.18 -9.31 12.83
N LYS A 110 3.13 -8.75 12.09
CA LYS A 110 4.34 -8.14 12.62
C LYS A 110 4.51 -6.74 12.08
N GLY A 111 4.60 -5.76 12.97
CA GLY A 111 4.93 -4.40 12.59
C GLY A 111 6.43 -4.12 12.61
N HIS A 112 6.85 -3.17 11.78
CA HIS A 112 8.25 -2.76 11.62
C HIS A 112 8.34 -1.24 11.64
N LYS A 113 9.23 -0.70 12.48
CA LYS A 113 9.64 0.70 12.45
C LYS A 113 11.03 0.80 11.86
N ARG A 114 11.18 1.46 10.72
CA ARG A 114 12.46 1.65 10.03
C ARG A 114 12.90 3.12 10.11
N PRO A 115 14.19 3.40 10.37
CA PRO A 115 14.72 4.76 10.31
C PRO A 115 14.74 5.25 8.86
N VAL A 116 14.58 6.55 8.66
CA VAL A 116 14.79 7.17 7.35
C VAL A 116 16.27 7.56 7.22
N PRO A 117 16.98 7.12 6.17
CA PRO A 117 18.39 7.45 5.96
C PRO A 117 18.65 8.96 5.99
N HIS A 118 19.76 9.36 6.61
CA HIS A 118 20.20 10.75 6.75
C HIS A 118 19.24 11.70 7.49
N ALA A 119 18.18 11.18 8.11
CA ALA A 119 17.23 11.95 8.89
C ALA A 119 17.38 11.69 10.39
N SER A 120 16.93 12.61 11.23
CA SER A 120 16.83 12.40 12.68
C SER A 120 15.78 11.33 13.02
N ASP A 121 15.88 10.73 14.19
CA ASP A 121 14.95 9.70 14.70
C ASP A 121 13.47 10.13 14.80
N HIS A 122 13.19 11.44 14.69
CA HIS A 122 11.83 11.97 14.52
C HIS A 122 11.14 11.46 13.25
N TYR A 123 11.92 11.11 12.21
CA TYR A 123 11.43 10.60 10.94
C TYR A 123 11.58 9.08 10.88
N TYR A 124 10.49 8.41 10.55
CA TYR A 124 10.44 6.96 10.51
C TYR A 124 9.40 6.48 9.49
N ALA A 125 9.61 5.29 8.98
CA ALA A 125 8.64 4.56 8.17
C ALA A 125 8.10 3.37 8.96
N LEU A 126 6.78 3.20 8.95
CA LEU A 126 6.07 2.10 9.60
C LEU A 126 5.55 1.14 8.53
N TYR A 127 5.68 -0.15 8.79
CA TYR A 127 5.25 -1.22 7.88
C TYR A 127 4.65 -2.36 8.68
N THR A 128 3.91 -3.23 7.99
CA THR A 128 3.52 -4.54 8.54
C THR A 128 3.86 -5.65 7.57
N THR A 129 4.09 -6.83 8.11
CA THR A 129 4.14 -8.08 7.36
C THR A 129 3.24 -9.06 8.08
N SER A 130 2.35 -9.70 7.34
CA SER A 130 1.51 -10.77 7.84
C SER A 130 2.01 -12.10 7.27
N ALA A 131 1.84 -13.18 8.03
CA ALA A 131 2.12 -14.53 7.58
C ALA A 131 0.95 -15.45 7.95
N GLY A 132 0.50 -16.24 6.99
CA GLY A 132 -0.42 -17.36 7.18
C GLY A 132 0.30 -18.70 7.01
N ASN A 133 -0.43 -19.80 7.22
CA ASN A 133 0.09 -21.14 6.97
C ASN A 133 0.08 -21.54 5.48
N ASP A 134 -0.73 -20.87 4.66
CA ASP A 134 -0.70 -21.02 3.22
C ASP A 134 0.11 -19.87 2.61
N ALA A 135 1.08 -20.19 1.76
CA ALA A 135 1.98 -19.21 1.14
C ALA A 135 1.30 -18.43 0.00
N GLU A 136 0.15 -18.89 -0.50
CA GLU A 136 -0.58 -18.24 -1.60
C GLU A 136 -1.62 -17.21 -1.13
N GLU A 137 -2.04 -17.26 0.15
CA GLU A 137 -3.06 -16.36 0.69
C GLU A 137 -2.47 -15.03 1.16
N THR A 138 -3.10 -13.92 0.77
CA THR A 138 -2.66 -12.55 1.07
C THR A 138 -3.85 -11.61 1.21
N ASP A 139 -3.74 -10.53 1.99
CA ASP A 139 -4.75 -9.46 2.04
C ASP A 139 -4.73 -8.55 0.81
N VAL A 140 -3.76 -8.68 -0.10
CA VAL A 140 -3.59 -7.86 -1.31
C VAL A 140 -4.47 -8.37 -2.46
N VAL A 141 -5.16 -7.48 -3.16
CA VAL A 141 -5.90 -7.83 -4.39
C VAL A 141 -4.97 -8.06 -5.59
N ASN A 142 -5.28 -9.07 -6.40
CA ASN A 142 -4.64 -9.27 -7.69
C ASN A 142 -5.20 -8.28 -8.74
N LEU A 143 -4.51 -7.14 -8.96
CA LEU A 143 -4.93 -6.11 -9.92
C LEU A 143 -4.65 -6.45 -11.39
N HIS A 144 -4.45 -7.72 -11.72
CA HIS A 144 -3.77 -8.19 -12.93
C HIS A 144 -2.35 -7.62 -13.02
N ASP A 145 -1.34 -8.49 -12.94
CA ASP A 145 0.10 -8.17 -12.91
C ASP A 145 0.52 -7.00 -13.81
N HIS A 146 -0.12 -6.90 -14.97
CA HIS A 146 0.15 -5.86 -15.94
C HIS A 146 -0.18 -4.43 -15.53
N MET A 147 -1.25 -4.19 -14.74
CA MET A 147 -1.59 -2.87 -14.20
C MET A 147 -0.68 -2.55 -13.02
N THR A 148 -0.48 -3.51 -12.13
CA THR A 148 0.41 -3.40 -10.95
C THR A 148 1.81 -2.95 -11.36
N GLN A 149 2.37 -3.54 -12.43
CA GLN A 149 3.69 -3.16 -12.95
C GLN A 149 3.84 -1.68 -13.32
N LEU A 150 2.77 -0.96 -13.62
CA LEU A 150 2.80 0.49 -13.93
C LEU A 150 2.60 1.35 -12.68
N MET A 151 1.98 0.80 -11.64
CA MET A 151 1.64 1.49 -10.40
C MET A 151 2.75 1.42 -9.36
N THR A 152 3.60 0.39 -9.38
CA THR A 152 4.71 0.21 -8.43
C THR A 152 6.04 0.08 -9.16
N LEU A 153 7.13 0.44 -8.48
CA LEU A 153 8.48 0.16 -8.96
C LEU A 153 9.38 -0.32 -7.84
N ARG A 154 9.95 -1.52 -8.01
CA ARG A 154 11.01 -2.05 -7.16
C ARG A 154 12.36 -1.44 -7.60
N MET A 155 13.09 -0.82 -6.67
CA MET A 155 14.36 -0.17 -7.00
C MET A 155 15.52 -1.17 -7.20
N GLN A 156 15.37 -2.42 -6.78
CA GLN A 156 16.39 -3.45 -7.00
C GLN A 156 15.77 -4.81 -7.32
N GLY A 157 16.41 -5.56 -8.21
CA GLY A 157 15.96 -6.89 -8.61
C GLY A 157 14.80 -6.86 -9.60
N GLY A 158 14.54 -8.01 -10.21
CA GLY A 158 13.36 -8.22 -11.05
C GLY A 158 12.14 -8.62 -10.21
N GLY A 159 10.97 -8.63 -10.85
CA GLY A 159 9.72 -9.15 -10.28
C GLY A 159 8.98 -8.19 -9.34
N SER A 160 7.96 -8.73 -8.69
CA SER A 160 7.13 -8.00 -7.72
C SER A 160 7.88 -7.81 -6.40
N ALA A 161 7.54 -6.75 -5.66
CA ALA A 161 8.05 -6.53 -4.32
C ALA A 161 7.56 -7.65 -3.38
N ILE A 162 8.48 -8.22 -2.60
CA ILE A 162 8.19 -9.22 -1.56
C ILE A 162 7.88 -8.51 -0.24
N TYR A 163 8.56 -7.39 0.01
CA TYR A 163 8.35 -6.59 1.21
C TYR A 163 7.88 -5.16 0.88
N PRO A 164 7.03 -4.55 1.74
CA PRO A 164 6.48 -3.22 1.50
C PRO A 164 7.51 -2.09 1.31
N TRP A 165 8.69 -2.23 1.89
CA TRP A 165 9.75 -1.21 1.83
C TRP A 165 10.63 -1.31 0.58
N GLU A 166 10.41 -2.28 -0.31
CA GLU A 166 11.22 -2.44 -1.53
C GLU A 166 10.77 -1.54 -2.69
N SER A 167 9.56 -1.00 -2.62
CA SER A 167 9.01 -0.09 -3.63
C SER A 167 9.41 1.36 -3.37
N LEU A 168 9.51 2.13 -4.44
CA LEU A 168 9.88 3.54 -4.39
C LEU A 168 8.74 4.42 -3.83
N GLU A 169 7.53 4.21 -4.32
CA GLU A 169 6.38 5.10 -4.18
C GLU A 169 5.69 4.99 -2.82
N GLN A 170 6.43 5.07 -1.71
CA GLN A 170 5.86 4.86 -0.38
C GLN A 170 4.67 5.81 -0.10
N PRO A 171 3.52 5.33 0.43
CA PRO A 171 3.20 3.93 0.74
C PRO A 171 3.07 3.03 -0.49
N SER A 172 3.64 1.82 -0.40
CA SER A 172 3.77 0.90 -1.53
C SER A 172 2.46 0.57 -2.23
N PHE A 173 2.39 0.81 -3.54
CA PHE A 173 1.23 0.46 -4.37
C PHE A 173 1.11 -1.05 -4.60
N ALA A 174 2.22 -1.80 -4.46
CA ALA A 174 2.20 -3.27 -4.46
C ALA A 174 1.43 -3.88 -3.27
N PHE A 175 1.22 -3.12 -2.19
CA PHE A 175 0.55 -3.56 -0.97
C PHE A 175 -0.55 -2.57 -0.57
N LEU A 176 -1.14 -1.86 -1.53
CA LEU A 176 -2.09 -0.78 -1.25
C LEU A 176 -3.52 -1.29 -1.12
N TYR A 177 -4.00 -1.98 -2.16
CA TYR A 177 -5.40 -2.36 -2.29
C TYR A 177 -5.65 -3.73 -1.65
N GLY A 178 -6.64 -3.79 -0.77
CA GLY A 178 -7.06 -5.03 -0.13
C GLY A 178 -7.90 -5.89 -1.06
N GLN A 179 -8.03 -7.20 -0.77
CA GLN A 179 -8.83 -8.15 -1.57
C GLN A 179 -10.26 -7.67 -1.81
N GLN A 180 -10.86 -7.07 -0.78
CA GLN A 180 -12.23 -6.59 -0.82
C GLN A 180 -12.34 -5.22 -1.52
N PRO A 181 -13.32 -4.99 -2.41
CA PRO A 181 -13.48 -3.71 -3.10
C PRO A 181 -13.52 -2.51 -2.13
N GLY A 182 -12.79 -1.44 -2.46
CA GLY A 182 -12.74 -0.23 -1.63
C GLY A 182 -11.99 -0.36 -0.31
N THR A 183 -11.30 -1.48 -0.08
CA THR A 183 -10.45 -1.71 1.10
C THR A 183 -8.96 -1.48 0.80
N ILE A 184 -8.18 -1.34 1.86
CA ILE A 184 -6.72 -1.29 1.86
C ILE A 184 -6.16 -2.46 2.67
N THR A 185 -4.87 -2.74 2.55
CA THR A 185 -4.20 -3.74 3.40
C THR A 185 -3.93 -3.22 4.80
N LEU A 186 -3.62 -4.14 5.74
CA LEU A 186 -3.13 -3.76 7.06
C LEU A 186 -1.82 -2.97 6.97
N ASN A 187 -0.95 -3.33 6.02
CA ASN A 187 0.31 -2.62 5.80
C ASN A 187 0.07 -1.17 5.40
N GLN A 188 -0.88 -0.92 4.49
CA GLN A 188 -1.22 0.44 4.09
C GLN A 188 -1.71 1.25 5.29
N TRP A 189 -2.55 0.66 6.14
CA TRP A 189 -3.05 1.34 7.35
C TRP A 189 -1.91 1.79 8.27
N ALA A 190 -0.95 0.91 8.55
CA ALA A 190 0.23 1.26 9.35
C ALA A 190 1.12 2.31 8.65
N CYS A 191 1.30 2.21 7.33
CA CYS A 191 2.13 3.14 6.56
C CYS A 191 1.64 4.59 6.64
N LEU A 192 0.33 4.82 6.76
CA LEU A 192 -0.26 6.17 6.90
C LEU A 192 0.21 6.92 8.15
N ALA A 193 0.77 6.22 9.16
CA ALA A 193 1.34 6.81 10.37
C ALA A 193 2.86 7.11 10.28
N SER A 194 3.49 6.88 9.12
CA SER A 194 4.89 7.21 8.87
C SER A 194 5.12 8.73 8.83
N ILE A 195 6.32 9.17 9.23
CA ILE A 195 6.75 10.58 9.17
C ILE A 195 7.99 10.68 8.28
N LYS A 196 7.86 11.39 7.16
CA LYS A 196 8.94 11.55 6.17
C LYS A 196 9.69 12.87 6.37
N PRO A 197 11.02 12.89 6.18
CA PRO A 197 11.81 14.11 6.28
C PRO A 197 11.53 15.05 5.11
N PRO A 198 11.77 16.36 5.29
CA PRO A 198 11.91 17.28 4.17
C PRO A 198 13.13 16.88 3.33
N THR A 199 13.15 17.27 2.06
CA THR A 199 14.28 17.05 1.16
C THR A 199 15.56 17.67 1.74
N ILE A 200 16.61 16.86 1.86
CA ILE A 200 17.92 17.30 2.37
C ILE A 200 18.71 17.85 1.18
N GLY A 201 19.21 19.08 1.29
CA GLY A 201 20.16 19.64 0.33
C GLY A 201 21.53 18.98 0.48
N LEU A 202 22.09 18.48 -0.63
CA LEU A 202 23.45 17.96 -0.66
C LEU A 202 24.48 19.11 -0.81
N ARG A 203 25.67 18.94 -0.23
CA ARG A 203 26.77 19.91 -0.32
C ARG A 203 27.37 19.93 -1.71
N ASP A 204 27.46 21.08 -2.37
CA ASP A 204 28.00 21.23 -3.73
C ASP A 204 29.41 20.62 -3.89
N SER A 205 29.61 19.79 -4.92
CA SER A 205 30.90 19.17 -5.26
C SER A 205 31.71 19.95 -6.30
N GLY A 206 31.15 21.03 -6.86
CA GLY A 206 31.76 21.81 -7.94
C GLY A 206 31.63 21.18 -9.33
N ALA A 207 31.09 19.96 -9.45
CA ALA A 207 30.77 19.35 -10.74
C ALA A 207 29.54 20.02 -11.38
N THR A 208 29.63 20.35 -12.67
CA THR A 208 28.56 21.06 -13.39
C THR A 208 28.22 20.36 -14.70
N ALA A 209 26.92 20.29 -15.03
CA ALA A 209 26.47 19.84 -16.34
C ALA A 209 26.90 20.83 -17.44
N ARG A 210 27.17 20.31 -18.65
CA ARG A 210 27.46 21.11 -19.84
C ARG A 210 26.16 21.49 -20.54
N GLU A 211 26.12 22.64 -21.20
CA GLU A 211 25.04 22.96 -22.13
C GLU A 211 25.16 22.09 -23.38
N ILE A 212 24.07 21.42 -23.75
CA ILE A 212 24.02 20.45 -24.84
C ILE A 212 22.71 20.56 -25.63
N GLY A 213 22.78 20.30 -26.93
CA GLY A 213 21.63 20.24 -27.83
C GLY A 213 20.93 18.88 -27.83
N LEU A 214 19.73 18.84 -28.42
CA LEU A 214 18.91 17.62 -28.53
C LEU A 214 19.59 16.52 -29.34
N ASP A 215 20.31 16.87 -30.40
CA ASP A 215 21.05 15.96 -31.26
C ASP A 215 22.01 15.09 -30.45
N ARG A 216 22.83 15.71 -29.59
CA ARG A 216 23.78 15.01 -28.73
C ARG A 216 23.12 14.23 -27.60
N ILE A 217 22.01 14.74 -27.06
CA ILE A 217 21.25 14.04 -26.01
C ILE A 217 20.69 12.73 -26.58
N PHE A 218 19.97 12.80 -27.71
CA PHE A 218 19.31 11.64 -28.30
C PHE A 218 20.28 10.67 -28.97
N GLU A 219 21.40 11.16 -29.52
CA GLU A 219 22.53 10.31 -29.93
C GLU A 219 22.98 9.44 -28.74
N ARG A 220 23.18 10.03 -27.56
CA ARG A 220 23.59 9.28 -26.39
C ARG A 220 22.49 8.38 -25.83
N LEU A 221 21.25 8.84 -25.78
CA LEU A 221 20.12 7.98 -25.37
C LEU A 221 20.02 6.75 -26.28
N LYS A 222 20.30 6.90 -27.59
CA LYS A 222 20.33 5.81 -28.55
C LYS A 222 21.49 4.84 -28.28
N GLU A 223 22.69 5.36 -28.02
CA GLU A 223 23.85 4.54 -27.64
C GLU A 223 23.56 3.71 -26.37
N LEU A 224 22.97 4.32 -25.35
CA LEU A 224 22.65 3.68 -24.07
C LEU A 224 21.55 2.61 -24.16
N GLU A 225 20.82 2.50 -25.28
CA GLU A 225 19.86 1.39 -25.50
C GLU A 225 20.55 0.02 -25.54
N VAL A 226 21.83 -0.03 -25.93
CA VAL A 226 22.63 -1.26 -26.00
C VAL A 226 23.19 -1.64 -24.61
N GLY A 227 23.18 -0.70 -23.66
CA GLY A 227 23.77 -0.85 -22.33
C GLY A 227 25.04 -0.01 -22.17
N LEU A 228 25.73 -0.20 -21.04
CA LEU A 228 26.99 0.47 -20.75
C LEU A 228 28.17 -0.41 -21.17
N GLU A 229 29.15 0.19 -21.86
CA GLU A 229 30.40 -0.46 -22.25
C GLU A 229 31.38 -0.42 -21.07
N ASP A 230 31.17 -1.35 -20.12
CA ASP A 230 31.87 -1.41 -18.83
C ASP A 230 33.35 -1.80 -18.95
N ASP A 231 33.78 -2.32 -20.11
CA ASP A 231 35.12 -2.88 -20.33
C ASP A 231 36.19 -1.85 -20.74
N ASP A 232 35.79 -0.60 -21.07
CA ASP A 232 36.70 0.49 -21.46
C ASP A 232 36.51 1.72 -20.56
N GLU A 233 37.34 1.81 -19.52
CA GLU A 233 37.35 2.96 -18.59
C GLU A 233 37.60 4.30 -19.30
N GLU A 234 38.43 4.31 -20.35
CA GLU A 234 38.76 5.54 -21.06
C GLU A 234 37.57 6.01 -21.90
N TRP A 235 36.86 5.09 -22.55
CA TRP A 235 35.62 5.40 -23.26
C TRP A 235 34.52 5.84 -22.30
N MET A 236 34.35 5.17 -21.15
CA MET A 236 33.38 5.59 -20.12
C MET A 236 33.65 7.01 -19.64
N TYR A 237 34.91 7.33 -19.34
CA TYR A 237 35.30 8.69 -18.95
C TYR A 237 35.03 9.71 -20.07
N LYS A 238 35.42 9.39 -21.31
CA LYS A 238 35.25 10.29 -22.46
C LYS A 238 33.77 10.53 -22.76
N SER A 239 32.95 9.49 -22.76
CA SER A 239 31.52 9.59 -23.06
C SER A 239 30.79 10.47 -22.05
N LEU A 240 31.15 10.41 -20.76
CA LEU A 240 30.55 11.25 -19.72
C LEU A 240 31.14 12.67 -19.67
N TYR A 241 32.44 12.83 -19.44
CA TYR A 241 33.05 14.15 -19.13
C TYR A 241 33.44 14.99 -20.35
N ARG A 242 33.59 14.41 -21.55
CA ARG A 242 33.77 15.24 -22.75
C ARG A 242 32.44 15.78 -23.27
N ARG A 243 31.34 15.03 -23.11
CA ARG A 243 30.03 15.37 -23.68
C ARG A 243 29.09 16.04 -22.67
N PHE A 244 28.98 15.52 -21.44
CA PHE A 244 27.89 15.87 -20.51
C PHE A 244 28.34 16.59 -19.24
N LEU A 245 29.44 16.18 -18.61
CA LEU A 245 29.91 16.77 -17.33
C LEU A 245 31.21 17.56 -17.47
N ARG A 246 31.48 18.47 -16.54
CA ARG A 246 32.82 19.07 -16.35
C ARG A 246 33.52 18.38 -15.18
N ASP A 247 34.69 17.80 -15.45
CA ASP A 247 35.56 17.20 -14.43
C ASP A 247 36.35 18.31 -13.72
N PRO A 248 36.13 18.57 -12.41
CA PRO A 248 36.82 19.63 -11.67
C PRO A 248 38.31 19.32 -11.48
N ASP A 249 38.69 18.04 -11.41
CA ASP A 249 40.05 17.58 -11.08
C ASP A 249 40.78 16.98 -12.30
N LYS A 250 40.32 17.28 -13.52
CA LYS A 250 40.86 16.76 -14.78
C LYS A 250 42.38 16.87 -14.91
N MET A 251 43.00 17.92 -14.35
CA MET A 251 44.45 18.15 -14.46
C MET A 251 45.26 17.38 -13.41
N MET A 252 44.67 17.05 -12.25
CA MET A 252 45.39 16.46 -11.11
C MET A 252 45.06 14.97 -10.95
N SER A 253 43.77 14.61 -11.00
CA SER A 253 43.29 13.25 -10.84
C SER A 253 41.97 13.07 -11.60
N PRO A 254 42.00 12.83 -12.92
CA PRO A 254 40.79 12.58 -13.71
C PRO A 254 39.88 11.52 -13.08
N HIS A 255 38.58 11.78 -13.06
CA HIS A 255 37.58 10.90 -12.44
C HIS A 255 37.27 9.65 -13.29
N LYS A 256 38.26 8.78 -13.50
CA LYS A 256 38.11 7.56 -14.32
C LYS A 256 37.31 6.45 -13.64
N GLY A 257 37.43 6.31 -12.32
CA GLY A 257 36.73 5.28 -11.56
C GLY A 257 35.21 5.45 -11.56
N LEU A 258 34.47 4.34 -11.63
CA LEU A 258 32.99 4.33 -11.62
C LEU A 258 32.42 4.97 -10.35
N ASP A 259 33.06 4.77 -9.20
CA ASP A 259 32.69 5.35 -7.91
C ASP A 259 32.69 6.89 -7.95
N LYS A 260 33.73 7.49 -8.55
CA LYS A 260 33.82 8.95 -8.75
C LYS A 260 32.79 9.44 -9.77
N GLN A 261 32.59 8.71 -10.86
CA GLN A 261 31.56 9.04 -11.87
C GLN A 261 30.14 9.03 -11.31
N ILE A 262 29.80 7.99 -10.53
CA ILE A 262 28.51 7.87 -9.84
C ILE A 262 28.34 9.02 -8.86
N THR A 263 29.38 9.35 -8.09
CA THR A 263 29.35 10.45 -7.15
C THR A 263 29.08 11.78 -7.86
N ASP A 264 29.82 12.10 -8.93
CA ASP A 264 29.62 13.33 -9.69
C ASP A 264 28.21 13.43 -10.29
N LEU A 265 27.69 12.33 -10.84
CA LEU A 265 26.32 12.27 -11.37
C LEU A 265 25.27 12.52 -10.29
N ILE A 266 25.41 11.89 -9.12
CA ILE A 266 24.53 12.13 -7.96
C ILE A 266 24.58 13.62 -7.60
N MET A 267 25.77 14.20 -7.52
CA MET A 267 25.92 15.61 -7.14
C MET A 267 25.32 16.56 -8.16
N VAL A 268 25.54 16.32 -9.46
CA VAL A 268 24.98 17.13 -10.55
C VAL A 268 23.46 17.04 -10.58
N LEU A 269 22.88 15.84 -10.48
CA LEU A 269 21.44 15.63 -10.48
C LEU A 269 20.76 16.13 -9.19
N SER A 270 21.51 16.28 -8.10
CA SER A 270 20.98 16.79 -6.83
C SER A 270 20.85 18.32 -6.78
N ARG A 271 21.26 19.02 -7.84
CA ARG A 271 21.10 20.48 -7.94
C ARG A 271 19.61 20.84 -8.02
N PRO A 272 19.19 21.94 -7.38
CA PRO A 272 17.79 22.37 -7.37
C PRO A 272 17.30 22.84 -8.75
N ASP A 273 18.23 23.03 -9.69
CA ASP A 273 17.96 23.50 -11.04
C ASP A 273 17.17 22.48 -11.87
N TRP A 274 17.08 21.21 -11.46
CA TRP A 274 16.39 20.14 -12.20
C TRP A 274 14.87 20.09 -11.95
N ILE A 275 14.17 19.23 -12.69
CA ILE A 275 12.74 18.97 -12.46
C ILE A 275 12.63 18.02 -11.27
N ASP A 276 12.00 18.47 -10.20
CA ASP A 276 11.78 17.65 -9.01
C ASP A 276 10.56 16.73 -9.18
N PHE A 277 10.80 15.45 -9.47
CA PHE A 277 9.76 14.41 -9.60
C PHE A 277 9.23 13.89 -8.25
N THR A 278 9.81 14.29 -7.10
CA THR A 278 9.20 14.02 -5.80
C THR A 278 7.92 14.83 -5.61
N ASN A 279 7.80 15.95 -6.31
CA ASN A 279 6.60 16.77 -6.33
C ASN A 279 5.53 16.11 -7.22
N PRO A 280 4.36 15.73 -6.67
CA PRO A 280 3.29 15.08 -7.45
C PRO A 280 2.86 15.86 -8.69
N LYS A 281 3.00 17.19 -8.72
CA LYS A 281 2.65 18.02 -9.89
C LYS A 281 3.48 17.69 -11.14
N ASN A 282 4.71 17.20 -10.93
CA ASN A 282 5.65 16.87 -12.00
C ASN A 282 5.62 15.39 -12.39
N GLN A 283 4.79 14.57 -11.73
CA GLN A 283 4.82 13.11 -11.93
C GLN A 283 4.13 12.63 -13.22
N VAL A 284 3.36 13.49 -13.88
CA VAL A 284 2.94 13.28 -15.27
C VAL A 284 4.03 13.86 -16.18
N VAL A 285 5.13 13.11 -16.29
CA VAL A 285 6.37 13.57 -16.93
C VAL A 285 6.20 13.88 -18.42
N THR A 286 5.21 13.28 -19.07
CA THR A 286 4.91 13.52 -20.49
C THR A 286 4.44 14.94 -20.78
N ARG A 287 4.02 15.70 -19.77
CA ARG A 287 3.74 17.15 -19.91
C ARG A 287 4.95 17.95 -20.35
N PHE A 288 6.17 17.47 -20.07
CA PHE A 288 7.41 18.11 -20.52
C PHE A 288 7.77 17.78 -21.98
N ILE A 289 7.07 16.84 -22.63
CA ILE A 289 7.36 16.39 -24.00
C ILE A 289 6.17 16.41 -24.99
N PHE A 290 4.93 16.54 -24.52
CA PHE A 290 3.72 16.41 -25.35
C PHE A 290 3.48 17.56 -26.35
N ASP A 291 3.75 18.81 -25.97
CA ASP A 291 3.59 19.98 -26.85
C ASP A 291 4.69 21.04 -26.57
N PRO A 292 5.87 20.90 -27.21
CA PRO A 292 6.96 21.84 -27.06
C PRO A 292 6.74 23.07 -27.95
N SER A 293 5.67 23.84 -27.72
CA SER A 293 5.56 25.21 -28.24
C SER A 293 6.83 26.03 -27.94
N HIS A 294 7.08 27.13 -28.67
CA HIS A 294 8.30 27.95 -28.50
C HIS A 294 8.57 28.45 -27.06
N GLY A 295 7.58 28.44 -26.15
CA GLY A 295 7.76 28.74 -24.72
C GLY A 295 8.17 27.54 -23.84
N SER A 296 7.99 26.30 -24.29
CA SER A 296 8.28 25.06 -23.55
C SER A 296 9.54 24.30 -24.04
N GLN A 297 10.19 24.76 -25.12
CA GLN A 297 11.39 24.09 -25.67
C GLN A 297 12.56 24.00 -24.65
N GLN A 298 12.77 25.01 -23.82
CA GLN A 298 13.80 24.96 -22.77
C GLN A 298 13.48 23.89 -21.71
N GLN A 299 12.20 23.71 -21.36
CA GLN A 299 11.77 22.66 -20.42
C GLN A 299 11.91 21.28 -21.04
N TYR A 300 11.64 21.13 -22.34
CA TYR A 300 11.88 19.90 -23.09
C TYR A 300 13.36 19.51 -23.06
N ILE A 301 14.26 20.43 -23.44
CA ILE A 301 15.71 20.19 -23.43
C ILE A 301 16.18 19.84 -22.02
N LYS A 302 15.72 20.58 -21.02
CA LYS A 302 16.02 20.32 -19.60
C LYS A 302 15.58 18.93 -19.17
N PHE A 303 14.36 18.51 -19.53
CA PHE A 303 13.86 17.17 -19.25
C PHE A 303 14.73 16.09 -19.91
N CYS A 304 15.03 16.23 -21.20
CA CYS A 304 15.86 15.27 -21.93
C CYS A 304 17.30 15.20 -21.38
N HIS A 305 17.86 16.35 -20.97
CA HIS A 305 19.18 16.41 -20.36
C HIS A 305 19.20 15.72 -18.98
N GLN A 306 18.21 15.99 -18.13
CA GLN A 306 18.05 15.27 -16.86
C GLN A 306 17.92 13.76 -17.10
N LEU A 307 17.08 13.35 -18.04
CA LEU A 307 16.86 11.95 -18.40
C LEU A 307 18.14 11.22 -18.83
N VAL A 308 18.98 11.82 -19.69
CA VAL A 308 20.22 11.16 -20.14
C VAL A 308 21.22 11.02 -19.00
N LEU A 309 21.32 12.02 -18.12
CA LEU A 309 22.17 11.93 -16.92
C LEU A 309 21.65 10.86 -15.94
N SER A 310 20.34 10.76 -15.77
CA SER A 310 19.71 9.72 -14.95
C SER A 310 19.90 8.32 -15.55
N MET A 311 19.89 8.20 -16.88
CA MET A 311 20.19 6.95 -17.60
C MET A 311 21.64 6.51 -17.41
N GLU A 312 22.59 7.45 -17.52
CA GLU A 312 24.01 7.23 -17.19
C GLU A 312 24.17 6.73 -15.76
N LEU A 313 23.52 7.40 -14.80
CA LEU A 313 23.61 7.03 -13.38
C LEU A 313 23.01 5.64 -13.13
N ASP A 314 21.82 5.33 -13.67
CA ASP A 314 21.19 4.02 -13.48
C ASP A 314 22.05 2.89 -14.05
N LEU A 315 22.58 3.07 -15.26
CA LEU A 315 23.43 2.06 -15.90
C LEU A 315 24.76 1.87 -15.16
N ARG A 316 25.36 2.95 -14.64
CA ARG A 316 26.61 2.87 -13.85
C ARG A 316 26.41 2.20 -12.51
N ILE A 317 25.34 2.53 -11.78
CA ILE A 317 24.98 1.83 -10.53
C ILE A 317 24.76 0.34 -10.79
N ASN A 318 24.13 -0.01 -11.92
CA ASN A 318 23.83 -1.38 -12.30
C ASN A 318 24.94 -2.08 -13.12
N SER A 319 26.13 -1.48 -13.23
CA SER A 319 27.28 -2.06 -13.92
C SER A 319 27.59 -3.47 -13.40
N ARG A 320 28.10 -4.33 -14.28
CA ARG A 320 28.53 -5.70 -13.92
C ARG A 320 29.72 -5.72 -12.97
N LEU A 321 30.44 -4.61 -12.87
CA LEU A 321 31.58 -4.43 -11.97
C LEU A 321 31.16 -4.29 -10.50
N HIS A 322 29.88 -4.02 -10.23
CA HIS A 322 29.34 -3.92 -8.87
C HIS A 322 28.64 -5.21 -8.46
N GLY A 323 29.00 -5.75 -7.29
CA GLY A 323 28.25 -6.84 -6.65
C GLY A 323 26.88 -6.36 -6.13
N GLU A 324 25.91 -7.27 -6.07
CA GLU A 324 24.53 -6.96 -5.66
C GLU A 324 24.43 -6.29 -4.27
N TRP A 325 25.29 -6.69 -3.33
CA TRP A 325 25.35 -6.08 -1.99
C TRP A 325 25.68 -4.58 -2.02
N ALA A 326 26.56 -4.14 -2.93
CA ALA A 326 26.92 -2.73 -3.04
C ALA A 326 25.75 -1.90 -3.57
N LYS A 327 24.99 -2.45 -4.52
CA LYS A 327 23.78 -1.84 -5.09
C LYS A 327 22.68 -1.71 -4.02
N GLU A 328 22.45 -2.78 -3.27
CA GLU A 328 21.47 -2.83 -2.18
C GLU A 328 21.76 -1.83 -1.07
N LYS A 329 23.03 -1.61 -0.78
CA LYS A 329 23.45 -0.63 0.22
C LYS A 329 23.33 0.81 -0.27
N LEU A 330 23.60 1.08 -1.56
CA LEU A 330 23.61 2.42 -2.12
C LEU A 330 22.20 2.99 -2.33
N LEU A 331 21.31 2.23 -2.98
CA LEU A 331 20.01 2.74 -3.44
C LEU A 331 19.15 3.37 -2.32
N PRO A 332 19.04 2.78 -1.12
CA PRO A 332 18.27 3.38 -0.02
C PRO A 332 18.88 4.67 0.52
N GLN A 333 20.18 4.91 0.31
CA GLN A 333 20.89 6.11 0.78
C GLN A 333 20.76 7.28 -0.20
N LEU A 334 20.30 7.04 -1.43
CA LEU A 334 20.14 8.10 -2.41
C LEU A 334 19.04 9.08 -1.99
N PRO A 335 19.20 10.39 -2.27
CA PRO A 335 18.12 11.36 -2.08
C PRO A 335 16.87 10.94 -2.85
N PRO A 336 15.65 11.21 -2.32
CA PRO A 336 14.42 10.88 -3.01
C PRO A 336 14.36 11.41 -4.45
N THR A 337 14.82 12.64 -4.70
CA THR A 337 14.88 13.26 -6.04
C THR A 337 15.58 12.36 -7.05
N ILE A 338 16.77 11.85 -6.67
CA ILE A 338 17.55 10.92 -7.50
C ILE A 338 16.84 9.58 -7.66
N GLN A 339 16.19 9.06 -6.63
CA GLN A 339 15.45 7.79 -6.75
C GLN A 339 14.32 7.89 -7.78
N TRP A 340 13.60 9.02 -7.84
CA TRP A 340 12.57 9.27 -8.86
C TRP A 340 13.14 9.49 -10.25
N ASP A 341 14.31 10.13 -10.37
CA ASP A 341 15.06 10.24 -11.62
C ASP A 341 15.45 8.87 -12.19
N LEU A 342 15.96 7.99 -11.33
CA LEU A 342 16.29 6.61 -11.70
C LEU A 342 15.03 5.83 -12.10
N ALA A 343 13.89 6.04 -11.44
CA ALA A 343 12.63 5.43 -11.82
C ALA A 343 12.20 5.85 -13.23
N LEU A 344 12.30 7.15 -13.56
CA LEU A 344 12.03 7.65 -14.90
C LEU A 344 12.97 7.02 -15.95
N ALA A 345 14.27 6.99 -15.67
CA ALA A 345 15.27 6.41 -16.57
C ALA A 345 14.97 4.93 -16.86
N ARG A 346 14.59 4.15 -15.85
CA ARG A 346 14.20 2.74 -16.02
C ARG A 346 12.96 2.58 -16.88
N ARG A 347 11.90 3.35 -16.62
CA ARG A 347 10.67 3.34 -17.45
C ARG A 347 10.97 3.68 -18.90
N TRP A 348 11.80 4.69 -19.13
CA TRP A 348 12.26 5.05 -20.47
C TRP A 348 12.99 3.89 -21.15
N ARG A 349 14.01 3.32 -20.49
CA ARG A 349 14.81 2.20 -21.02
C ARG A 349 13.96 0.97 -21.35
N GLU A 350 12.98 0.68 -20.51
CA GLU A 350 12.11 -0.48 -20.68
C GLU A 350 11.12 -0.30 -21.82
N HIS A 351 10.60 0.90 -22.03
CA HIS A 351 9.39 1.11 -22.84
C HIS A 351 9.57 2.00 -24.08
N VAL A 352 10.62 2.82 -24.16
CA VAL A 352 10.84 3.80 -25.24
C VAL A 352 12.05 3.40 -26.09
N ARG A 353 11.95 3.57 -27.41
CA ARG A 353 13.08 3.43 -28.34
C ARG A 353 13.19 4.66 -29.23
N VAL A 354 14.41 5.16 -29.41
CA VAL A 354 14.71 6.27 -30.31
C VAL A 354 14.91 5.71 -31.73
N GLU A 355 14.06 6.12 -32.67
CA GLU A 355 14.13 5.70 -34.08
C GLU A 355 14.73 6.78 -34.98
N GLY A 356 14.51 8.05 -34.63
CA GLY A 356 15.09 9.21 -35.32
C GLY A 356 15.36 10.35 -34.33
N TYR A 357 16.38 11.15 -34.60
CA TYR A 357 16.71 12.33 -33.82
C TYR A 357 17.48 13.37 -34.65
N GLY A 358 17.42 14.63 -34.23
CA GLY A 358 18.09 15.76 -34.86
C GLY A 358 18.20 16.95 -33.92
N LYS A 359 18.29 18.15 -34.47
CA LYS A 359 18.51 19.38 -33.69
C LYS A 359 17.21 19.98 -33.16
N SER A 360 16.11 19.73 -33.87
CA SER A 360 14.78 20.22 -33.54
C SER A 360 13.91 19.11 -32.95
N VAL A 361 12.80 19.50 -32.32
CA VAL A 361 11.86 18.53 -31.75
C VAL A 361 11.17 17.72 -32.85
N GLU A 362 10.91 18.31 -34.02
CA GLU A 362 10.27 17.58 -35.14
C GLU A 362 11.14 16.44 -35.69
N ASP A 363 12.46 16.49 -35.45
CA ASP A 363 13.38 15.44 -35.87
C ASP A 363 13.34 14.20 -34.95
N ILE A 364 12.67 14.29 -33.79
CA ILE A 364 12.63 13.24 -32.77
C ILE A 364 11.50 12.27 -33.08
N ASN A 365 11.85 11.01 -33.33
CA ASN A 365 10.91 9.93 -33.54
C ASN A 365 11.10 8.83 -32.49
N LEU A 366 10.03 8.53 -31.74
CA LEU A 366 10.02 7.58 -30.64
C LEU A 366 9.06 6.42 -30.91
N ARG A 367 9.52 5.20 -30.66
CA ARG A 367 8.68 4.00 -30.66
C ARG A 367 8.38 3.52 -29.25
N PHE A 368 7.10 3.28 -28.96
CA PHE A 368 6.62 2.81 -27.67
C PHE A 368 6.33 1.30 -27.67
N ARG A 369 7.05 0.54 -26.83
CA ARG A 369 6.98 -0.93 -26.78
C ARG A 369 5.66 -1.45 -26.21
N LEU A 370 5.03 -0.72 -25.28
CA LEU A 370 3.83 -1.16 -24.58
C LEU A 370 2.52 -0.83 -25.30
N LYS A 371 2.54 -0.03 -26.38
CA LYS A 371 1.34 0.52 -27.04
C LYS A 371 0.24 -0.53 -27.30
N LYS A 372 0.58 -1.66 -27.95
CA LYS A 372 -0.37 -2.75 -28.23
C LYS A 372 -0.99 -3.38 -26.97
N ARG A 373 -0.20 -3.52 -25.90
CA ARG A 373 -0.67 -4.06 -24.62
C ARG A 373 -1.57 -3.05 -23.90
N GLN A 374 -1.23 -1.77 -23.95
CA GLN A 374 -2.02 -0.69 -23.36
C GLN A 374 -3.39 -0.54 -24.03
N ILE A 375 -3.47 -0.70 -25.35
CA ILE A 375 -4.77 -0.72 -26.07
C ILE A 375 -5.67 -1.85 -25.55
N LYS A 376 -5.12 -3.06 -25.36
CA LYS A 376 -5.87 -4.19 -24.79
C LYS A 376 -6.29 -3.91 -23.34
N MET A 377 -5.41 -3.31 -22.55
CA MET A 377 -5.69 -2.94 -21.16
C MET A 377 -6.82 -1.92 -21.07
N LEU A 378 -6.77 -0.85 -21.85
CA LEU A 378 -7.79 0.19 -21.86
C LEU A 378 -9.15 -0.34 -22.33
N ARG A 379 -9.15 -1.21 -23.35
CA ARG A 379 -10.37 -1.92 -23.78
C ARG A 379 -11.00 -2.72 -22.64
N ARG A 380 -10.21 -3.53 -21.95
CA ARG A 380 -10.69 -4.35 -20.82
C ARG A 380 -11.19 -3.46 -19.67
N PHE A 381 -10.47 -2.39 -19.38
CA PHE A 381 -10.86 -1.40 -18.37
C PHE A 381 -12.24 -0.79 -18.70
N ALA A 382 -12.42 -0.29 -19.92
CA ALA A 382 -13.70 0.28 -20.37
C ALA A 382 -14.87 -0.72 -20.30
N GLN A 383 -14.62 -1.98 -20.67
CA GLN A 383 -15.60 -3.06 -20.58
C GLN A 383 -15.99 -3.37 -19.13
N MET A 384 -15.00 -3.55 -18.24
CA MET A 384 -15.24 -3.87 -16.83
C MET A 384 -15.92 -2.72 -16.08
N MET A 385 -15.60 -1.47 -16.44
CA MET A 385 -16.26 -0.28 -15.89
C MET A 385 -17.65 -0.02 -16.52
N LYS A 386 -18.14 -0.92 -17.39
CA LYS A 386 -19.39 -0.81 -18.15
C LYS A 386 -19.56 0.60 -18.75
N TRP A 387 -18.53 1.08 -19.45
CA TRP A 387 -18.46 2.45 -19.96
C TRP A 387 -19.69 2.81 -20.83
N PRO A 388 -20.42 3.91 -20.59
CA PRO A 388 -21.70 4.15 -21.26
C PRO A 388 -21.61 4.27 -22.78
N ASN A 389 -20.53 4.88 -23.30
CA ASN A 389 -20.31 5.04 -24.75
C ASN A 389 -19.32 4.00 -25.30
N LEU A 390 -19.32 2.78 -24.77
CA LEU A 390 -18.31 1.76 -25.05
C LEU A 390 -18.10 1.51 -26.55
N GLY A 391 -19.16 1.28 -27.33
CA GLY A 391 -19.05 0.97 -28.75
C GLY A 391 -18.32 2.06 -29.55
N GLN A 392 -18.80 3.31 -29.46
CA GLN A 392 -18.19 4.43 -30.17
C GLN A 392 -16.77 4.73 -29.70
N THR A 393 -16.50 4.58 -28.39
CA THR A 393 -15.17 4.76 -27.82
C THR A 393 -14.18 3.73 -28.37
N LEU A 394 -14.59 2.46 -28.46
CA LEU A 394 -13.75 1.39 -29.02
C LEU A 394 -13.51 1.56 -30.53
N ASP A 395 -14.52 1.99 -31.28
CA ASP A 395 -14.38 2.31 -32.71
C ASP A 395 -13.42 3.49 -32.92
N LYS A 396 -13.54 4.54 -32.10
CA LYS A 396 -12.66 5.70 -32.15
C LYS A 396 -11.22 5.34 -31.78
N MET A 397 -11.03 4.51 -30.75
CA MET A 397 -9.72 3.97 -30.38
C MET A 397 -9.09 3.19 -31.53
N LYS A 398 -9.86 2.33 -32.21
CA LYS A 398 -9.37 1.56 -33.36
C LYS A 398 -8.97 2.47 -34.52
N GLN A 399 -9.77 3.49 -34.83
CA GLN A 399 -9.43 4.49 -35.85
C GLN A 399 -8.10 5.20 -35.52
N ARG A 400 -7.98 5.72 -34.29
CA ARG A 400 -6.76 6.43 -33.83
C ARG A 400 -5.52 5.53 -33.84
N ASP A 401 -5.67 4.24 -33.55
CA ASP A 401 -4.58 3.26 -33.65
C ASP A 401 -4.12 3.07 -35.09
N MET A 402 -5.05 2.94 -36.03
CA MET A 402 -4.76 2.84 -37.47
C MET A 402 -4.06 4.10 -38.00
N ASP A 403 -4.47 5.27 -37.53
CA ASP A 403 -3.89 6.56 -37.90
C ASP A 403 -2.57 6.86 -37.16
N ALA A 404 -2.14 5.98 -36.24
CA ALA A 404 -0.99 6.18 -35.36
C ALA A 404 -1.04 7.50 -34.53
N THR A 405 -2.24 7.95 -34.14
CA THR A 405 -2.44 9.23 -33.43
C THR A 405 -2.85 9.10 -31.95
N LEU A 406 -2.79 7.91 -31.36
CA LEU A 406 -3.18 7.68 -29.96
C LEU A 406 -2.33 8.46 -28.94
N ASP A 407 -1.07 8.69 -29.26
CA ASP A 407 -0.06 9.31 -28.39
C ASP A 407 0.02 10.84 -28.51
N ILE A 408 -0.76 11.44 -29.40
CA ILE A 408 -0.85 12.90 -29.60
C ILE A 408 -2.21 13.48 -29.14
N ILE A 409 -3.01 12.71 -28.39
CA ILE A 409 -4.33 13.15 -27.90
C ILE A 409 -4.20 14.10 -26.72
N SER A 410 -3.47 13.67 -25.68
CA SER A 410 -3.20 14.44 -24.47
C SER A 410 -1.90 13.97 -23.82
N SER A 411 -1.35 14.76 -22.89
CA SER A 411 -0.19 14.32 -22.10
C SER A 411 -0.46 13.02 -21.35
N ASP A 412 -1.71 12.81 -20.92
CA ASP A 412 -2.10 11.66 -20.11
C ASP A 412 -2.18 10.39 -20.99
N ALA A 413 -2.75 10.52 -22.19
CA ALA A 413 -2.74 9.47 -23.22
C ALA A 413 -1.31 9.12 -23.64
N LEU A 414 -0.43 10.11 -23.83
CA LEU A 414 0.98 9.87 -24.11
C LEU A 414 1.65 9.10 -22.98
N ALA A 415 1.43 9.44 -21.71
CA ALA A 415 2.00 8.71 -20.57
C ALA A 415 1.52 7.25 -20.53
N PHE A 416 0.21 7.04 -20.72
CA PHE A 416 -0.37 5.71 -20.72
C PHE A 416 0.16 4.84 -21.86
N PHE A 417 0.10 5.29 -23.11
CA PHE A 417 0.51 4.49 -24.27
C PHE A 417 2.03 4.32 -24.40
N SER A 418 2.82 5.31 -23.97
CA SER A 418 4.28 5.19 -23.92
C SER A 418 4.77 4.25 -22.82
N GLY A 419 3.99 4.09 -21.75
CA GLY A 419 4.40 3.37 -20.54
C GLY A 419 5.32 4.19 -19.62
N ILE A 420 5.54 5.47 -19.92
CA ILE A 420 6.33 6.37 -19.07
C ILE A 420 5.45 6.83 -17.89
N VAL A 421 5.19 5.89 -16.99
CA VAL A 421 4.37 6.07 -15.79
C VAL A 421 5.26 5.95 -14.57
N LEU A 422 5.41 7.07 -13.85
CA LEU A 422 6.05 7.06 -12.55
C LEU A 422 5.16 6.30 -11.55
N PRO A 423 5.75 5.47 -10.67
CA PRO A 423 4.97 4.68 -9.73
C PRO A 423 4.18 5.57 -8.76
N GLY A 424 3.02 5.10 -8.31
CA GLY A 424 2.18 5.77 -7.32
C GLY A 424 0.78 6.10 -7.84
N THR A 425 0.29 7.27 -7.46
CA THR A 425 -1.13 7.68 -7.64
C THR A 425 -1.49 8.15 -9.04
N THR A 426 -0.53 8.27 -9.96
CA THR A 426 -0.75 8.83 -11.31
C THR A 426 -1.52 7.86 -12.21
N PHE A 427 -1.14 6.58 -12.23
CA PHE A 427 -1.69 5.58 -13.15
C PHE A 427 -3.23 5.50 -13.15
N PRO A 428 -3.94 5.46 -11.99
CA PRO A 428 -5.40 5.50 -11.98
C PRO A 428 -5.98 6.65 -12.79
N PHE A 429 -5.40 7.84 -12.70
CA PHE A 429 -5.86 9.01 -13.45
C PHE A 429 -5.47 8.90 -14.92
N LEU A 430 -4.27 8.42 -15.24
CA LEU A 430 -3.82 8.25 -16.62
C LEU A 430 -4.75 7.31 -17.40
N ILE A 431 -5.12 6.16 -16.85
CA ILE A 431 -6.00 5.21 -17.55
C ILE A 431 -7.43 5.76 -17.73
N MET A 432 -7.98 6.44 -16.72
CA MET A 432 -9.32 7.03 -16.81
C MET A 432 -9.36 8.25 -17.73
N ASN A 433 -8.41 9.17 -17.61
CA ASN A 433 -8.32 10.35 -18.48
C ASN A 433 -8.09 9.93 -19.93
N THR A 434 -7.25 8.92 -20.18
CA THR A 434 -7.08 8.37 -21.55
C THR A 434 -8.40 7.80 -22.10
N LEU A 435 -9.21 7.14 -21.27
CA LEU A 435 -10.53 6.65 -21.70
C LEU A 435 -11.46 7.80 -22.07
N ILE A 436 -11.50 8.84 -21.23
CA ILE A 436 -12.32 10.06 -21.42
C ILE A 436 -11.89 10.81 -22.67
N ASP A 437 -10.58 10.96 -22.90
CA ASP A 437 -10.01 11.69 -24.05
C ASP A 437 -10.24 10.98 -25.40
N ILE A 438 -10.40 9.65 -25.39
CA ILE A 438 -10.68 8.85 -26.58
C ILE A 438 -12.18 8.82 -26.92
N ASP A 439 -13.05 8.93 -25.92
CA ASP A 439 -14.49 8.95 -26.11
C ASP A 439 -14.88 10.15 -27.00
N PRO A 440 -15.51 9.92 -28.17
CA PRO A 440 -15.83 11.00 -29.11
C PRO A 440 -16.97 11.92 -28.65
N ASP A 441 -17.62 11.62 -27.53
CA ASP A 441 -18.70 12.44 -26.99
C ASP A 441 -18.20 13.74 -26.37
N LYS A 442 -18.65 14.89 -26.88
CA LYS A 442 -18.31 16.22 -26.35
C LYS A 442 -18.69 16.43 -24.87
N ALA A 443 -19.57 15.61 -24.30
CA ALA A 443 -19.87 15.70 -22.87
C ALA A 443 -18.66 15.35 -21.97
N THR A 444 -17.62 14.70 -22.52
CA THR A 444 -16.36 14.44 -21.81
C THR A 444 -15.49 15.68 -21.61
N ASP A 445 -15.70 16.76 -22.37
CA ASP A 445 -15.01 18.05 -22.19
C ASP A 445 -15.21 18.60 -20.76
N SER A 446 -16.37 18.32 -20.16
CA SER A 446 -16.70 18.70 -18.78
C SER A 446 -15.93 17.89 -17.71
N LEU A 447 -15.20 16.86 -18.14
CA LEU A 447 -14.43 15.94 -17.30
C LEU A 447 -12.90 16.09 -17.45
N ALA A 448 -12.43 17.02 -18.29
CA ALA A 448 -11.00 17.20 -18.60
C ALA A 448 -10.14 17.66 -17.40
N MET A 449 -10.73 18.29 -16.38
CA MET A 449 -10.00 18.89 -15.24
C MET A 449 -9.70 17.91 -14.09
N MET A 450 -9.81 16.61 -14.35
CA MET A 450 -9.58 15.55 -13.36
C MET A 450 -8.08 15.30 -13.16
N THR A 451 -7.63 15.19 -11.91
CA THR A 451 -6.19 15.09 -11.61
C THR A 451 -5.90 14.34 -10.31
N HIS A 452 -4.80 13.57 -10.32
CA HIS A 452 -4.24 12.86 -9.17
C HIS A 452 -3.84 13.76 -8.00
N LEU A 453 -3.70 15.07 -8.22
CA LEU A 453 -3.48 16.06 -7.16
C LEU A 453 -4.69 16.22 -6.22
N HIS A 454 -5.87 15.82 -6.67
CA HIS A 454 -7.11 15.83 -5.90
C HIS A 454 -7.73 14.44 -5.90
N PRO A 455 -7.10 13.46 -5.23
CA PRO A 455 -7.46 12.05 -5.36
C PRO A 455 -8.81 11.70 -4.74
N HIS A 456 -9.43 12.57 -3.93
CA HIS A 456 -10.75 12.35 -3.33
C HIS A 456 -11.85 12.91 -4.24
N CYS A 457 -11.95 12.36 -5.45
CA CYS A 457 -12.90 12.82 -6.46
C CYS A 457 -13.61 11.68 -7.17
N GLY A 458 -14.60 12.06 -7.96
CA GLY A 458 -15.29 11.23 -8.94
C GLY A 458 -16.06 12.09 -9.91
N PHE A 459 -16.88 11.47 -10.74
CA PHE A 459 -17.70 12.18 -11.71
C PHE A 459 -18.98 11.42 -12.06
N GLN A 460 -19.98 12.16 -12.54
CA GLN A 460 -21.13 11.62 -13.26
C GLN A 460 -20.90 11.76 -14.76
N TYR A 461 -21.38 10.79 -15.55
CA TYR A 461 -21.35 10.85 -17.01
C TYR A 461 -22.74 10.57 -17.60
N ARG A 462 -23.25 11.51 -18.41
CA ARG A 462 -24.58 11.49 -19.05
C ARG A 462 -25.78 11.12 -18.14
N ASN A 463 -25.78 11.49 -16.86
CA ASN A 463 -26.80 11.05 -15.88
C ASN A 463 -26.97 9.51 -15.79
N SER A 464 -26.01 8.72 -16.28
CA SER A 464 -26.12 7.26 -16.36
C SER A 464 -25.56 6.61 -15.09
N TYR A 465 -24.27 6.80 -14.85
CA TYR A 465 -23.55 6.27 -13.70
C TYR A 465 -22.59 7.30 -13.13
N THR A 466 -22.19 7.06 -11.88
CA THR A 466 -21.07 7.76 -11.25
C THR A 466 -19.85 6.86 -11.14
N TYR A 467 -18.67 7.47 -11.19
CA TYR A 467 -17.37 6.80 -11.10
C TYR A 467 -16.53 7.53 -10.07
N TRP A 468 -16.01 6.80 -9.09
CA TRP A 468 -15.27 7.35 -7.97
C TRP A 468 -13.88 6.75 -7.88
N THR A 469 -12.91 7.56 -7.53
CA THR A 469 -11.59 7.04 -7.14
C THR A 469 -11.73 6.16 -5.90
N ALA A 470 -10.92 5.11 -5.80
CA ALA A 470 -10.85 4.25 -4.62
C ALA A 470 -10.32 4.99 -3.37
N ALA A 471 -9.68 6.14 -3.56
CA ALA A 471 -9.26 7.03 -2.47
C ALA A 471 -10.40 7.92 -1.94
N SER A 472 -11.46 8.16 -2.72
CA SER A 472 -12.63 8.92 -2.27
C SER A 472 -13.45 8.11 -1.28
N ILE A 473 -13.92 8.74 -0.21
CA ILE A 473 -14.80 8.09 0.76
C ILE A 473 -16.10 7.56 0.13
N VAL A 474 -16.62 8.25 -0.90
CA VAL A 474 -17.77 7.76 -1.68
C VAL A 474 -17.43 6.44 -2.37
N GLY A 475 -16.25 6.37 -2.99
CA GLY A 475 -15.76 5.14 -3.62
C GLY A 475 -15.57 4.02 -2.62
N LYS A 476 -14.93 4.29 -1.48
CA LYS A 476 -14.72 3.31 -0.39
C LYS A 476 -16.03 2.74 0.15
N VAL A 477 -17.06 3.57 0.33
CA VAL A 477 -18.36 3.17 0.88
C VAL A 477 -19.20 2.41 -0.15
N LEU A 478 -19.25 2.87 -1.41
CA LEU A 478 -20.10 2.24 -2.43
C LEU A 478 -19.46 1.02 -3.12
N ALA A 479 -18.16 0.80 -2.93
CA ALA A 479 -17.42 -0.29 -3.57
C ALA A 479 -18.08 -1.69 -3.48
N PRO A 480 -18.73 -2.11 -2.37
CA PRO A 480 -19.40 -3.41 -2.31
C PRO A 480 -20.45 -3.63 -3.40
N THR A 481 -21.11 -2.57 -3.85
CA THR A 481 -22.16 -2.62 -4.89
C THR A 481 -21.64 -2.29 -6.29
N CYS A 482 -20.33 -2.10 -6.45
CA CYS A 482 -19.69 -1.63 -7.67
C CYS A 482 -18.57 -2.58 -8.13
N ARG A 483 -17.99 -2.33 -9.32
CA ARG A 483 -16.69 -2.91 -9.67
C ARG A 483 -15.58 -2.01 -9.13
N SER A 484 -14.43 -2.59 -8.80
CA SER A 484 -13.22 -1.87 -8.41
C SER A 484 -12.06 -2.34 -9.29
N LEU A 485 -11.45 -1.43 -10.04
CA LEU A 485 -10.36 -1.74 -10.98
C LEU A 485 -9.45 -0.53 -11.18
N ALA A 486 -8.13 -0.75 -11.21
CA ALA A 486 -7.13 0.29 -11.50
C ALA A 486 -7.28 1.58 -10.64
N GLY A 487 -7.70 1.44 -9.38
CA GLY A 487 -7.92 2.57 -8.48
C GLY A 487 -9.24 3.33 -8.69
N TRP A 488 -10.16 2.80 -9.48
CA TRP A 488 -11.51 3.33 -9.71
C TRP A 488 -12.59 2.36 -9.23
N VAL A 489 -13.69 2.94 -8.76
CA VAL A 489 -14.90 2.29 -8.29
C VAL A 489 -16.08 2.77 -9.12
N GLY A 490 -16.80 1.85 -9.74
CA GLY A 490 -18.00 2.12 -10.52
C GLY A 490 -18.36 0.94 -11.43
N PRO A 491 -19.39 1.07 -12.28
CA PRO A 491 -20.38 2.14 -12.26
C PRO A 491 -21.19 2.13 -10.95
N ALA A 492 -21.32 3.29 -10.31
CA ALA A 492 -22.18 3.50 -9.15
C ALA A 492 -23.47 4.22 -9.58
N ARG A 493 -24.47 4.25 -8.69
CA ARG A 493 -25.77 4.86 -8.96
C ARG A 493 -25.62 6.33 -9.39
N PRO A 494 -26.46 6.81 -10.33
CA PRO A 494 -26.52 8.21 -10.70
C PRO A 494 -27.14 9.05 -9.58
N THR A 495 -27.03 10.36 -9.72
CA THR A 495 -27.59 11.35 -8.79
C THR A 495 -28.15 12.54 -9.55
N ALA A 496 -29.26 13.09 -9.05
CA ALA A 496 -29.86 14.31 -9.58
C ALA A 496 -29.13 15.58 -9.11
N ASP A 497 -28.25 15.47 -8.11
CA ASP A 497 -27.55 16.61 -7.51
C ASP A 497 -26.31 17.06 -8.31
N LEU A 498 -25.84 16.21 -9.23
CA LEU A 498 -24.77 16.53 -10.16
C LEU A 498 -25.33 16.78 -11.56
N GLY A 499 -24.64 17.61 -12.33
CA GLY A 499 -24.95 17.83 -13.75
C GLY A 499 -24.82 16.55 -14.59
N ARG A 500 -25.28 16.63 -15.85
CA ARG A 500 -25.24 15.50 -16.80
C ARG A 500 -23.86 14.85 -16.88
N SER A 501 -22.84 15.66 -17.07
CA SER A 501 -21.44 15.26 -16.94
C SER A 501 -20.74 16.27 -16.05
N GLN A 502 -20.28 15.84 -14.88
CA GLN A 502 -19.68 16.75 -13.90
C GLN A 502 -18.70 16.03 -12.98
N ILE A 503 -17.52 16.64 -12.79
CA ILE A 503 -16.57 16.23 -11.75
C ILE A 503 -17.03 16.76 -10.39
N ALA A 504 -16.97 15.89 -9.38
CA ALA A 504 -17.22 16.21 -7.98
C ALA A 504 -15.99 15.91 -7.13
N ARG A 505 -15.52 16.91 -6.36
CA ARG A 505 -14.56 16.71 -5.28
C ARG A 505 -15.31 16.50 -3.98
N VAL A 506 -14.94 15.47 -3.22
CA VAL A 506 -15.63 15.13 -1.97
C VAL A 506 -14.91 15.78 -0.81
N ARG A 507 -15.65 16.55 -0.01
CA ARG A 507 -15.13 17.07 1.26
C ARG A 507 -15.35 16.04 2.34
N SER A 508 -14.29 15.72 3.06
CA SER A 508 -14.29 14.82 4.21
C SER A 508 -13.28 15.29 5.25
N ARG A 509 -13.49 14.92 6.50
CA ARG A 509 -12.60 15.18 7.62
C ARG A 509 -11.66 14.01 7.83
N ARG A 510 -10.47 14.27 8.38
CA ARG A 510 -9.58 13.18 8.80
C ARG A 510 -10.13 12.54 10.08
N PRO A 511 -10.19 11.20 10.18
CA PRO A 511 -10.59 10.52 11.40
C PRO A 511 -9.54 10.74 12.52
N ARG A 512 -9.99 10.61 13.77
CA ARG A 512 -9.12 10.69 14.96
C ARG A 512 -8.27 9.43 15.16
N GLN A 513 -8.79 8.26 14.76
CA GLN A 513 -8.07 6.98 14.85
C GLN A 513 -6.82 6.99 13.97
N ARG A 514 -5.67 6.68 14.57
CA ARG A 514 -4.37 6.53 13.92
C ARG A 514 -3.53 5.57 14.73
N MET A 515 -2.73 4.76 14.04
CA MET A 515 -1.69 3.98 14.70
C MET A 515 -0.55 4.87 15.19
N THR A 516 0.01 4.54 16.35
CA THR A 516 1.29 5.08 16.80
C THR A 516 2.44 4.13 16.42
N PRO A 517 3.71 4.61 16.46
CA PRO A 517 4.87 3.73 16.30
C PRO A 517 4.89 2.58 17.30
N GLU A 518 4.45 2.85 18.53
CA GLU A 518 4.37 1.86 19.61
C GLU A 518 3.31 0.80 19.31
N ASP A 519 2.16 1.18 18.74
CA ASP A 519 1.14 0.23 18.29
C ASP A 519 1.67 -0.70 17.20
N VAL A 520 2.37 -0.15 16.21
CA VAL A 520 2.98 -0.96 15.15
C VAL A 520 4.04 -1.91 15.72
N GLN A 521 4.90 -1.44 16.62
CA GLN A 521 5.94 -2.30 17.22
C GLN A 521 5.39 -3.40 18.12
N SER A 522 4.25 -3.17 18.78
CA SER A 522 3.59 -4.13 19.67
C SER A 522 2.52 -4.99 18.96
N MET A 523 2.32 -4.80 17.65
CA MET A 523 1.29 -5.46 16.85
C MET A 523 1.20 -6.98 17.05
N SER A 524 2.34 -7.67 17.06
CA SER A 524 2.37 -9.14 17.26
C SER A 524 1.89 -9.56 18.64
N GLU A 525 2.16 -8.76 19.67
CA GLU A 525 1.73 -9.03 21.05
C GLU A 525 0.25 -8.70 21.25
N ARG A 526 -0.26 -7.68 20.56
CA ARG A 526 -1.67 -7.25 20.57
C ARG A 526 -2.60 -8.22 19.84
N SER A 527 -2.05 -9.08 19.01
CA SER A 527 -2.81 -9.98 18.13
C SER A 527 -2.44 -11.44 18.29
N ASP A 528 -1.68 -11.81 19.32
CA ASP A 528 -1.26 -13.20 19.56
C ASP A 528 -2.50 -14.09 19.81
N PRO A 529 -2.68 -15.21 19.06
CA PRO A 529 -3.82 -16.12 19.28
C PRO A 529 -3.87 -16.68 20.70
N LEU A 530 -2.73 -16.88 21.34
CA LEU A 530 -2.63 -17.48 22.67
C LEU A 530 -2.84 -16.47 23.80
N GLY A 531 -2.84 -15.17 23.50
CA GLY A 531 -2.79 -14.12 24.51
C GLY A 531 -1.35 -13.87 25.01
N PRO A 532 -1.19 -13.23 26.19
CA PRO A 532 0.12 -12.92 26.74
C PRO A 532 1.01 -14.17 26.96
N PRO A 533 2.34 -14.03 26.93
CA PRO A 533 3.23 -15.16 27.22
C PRO A 533 2.95 -15.78 28.60
N ALA A 534 2.69 -17.09 28.62
CA ALA A 534 2.41 -17.85 29.83
C ALA A 534 3.13 -19.21 29.82
N GLU A 535 3.28 -19.83 31.00
CA GLU A 535 3.85 -21.19 31.13
C GLU A 535 2.83 -22.29 30.82
N VAL A 536 1.55 -22.00 31.09
CA VAL A 536 0.38 -22.85 30.87
C VAL A 536 -0.73 -22.04 30.23
N PHE A 537 -1.58 -22.68 29.44
CA PHE A 537 -2.69 -22.05 28.72
C PHE A 537 -4.01 -22.75 29.10
N PRO A 538 -4.77 -22.23 30.07
CA PRO A 538 -6.01 -22.84 30.53
C PRO A 538 -7.09 -22.86 29.43
N VAL A 539 -7.72 -24.01 29.22
CA VAL A 539 -8.73 -24.18 28.15
C VAL A 539 -9.92 -23.21 28.32
N LYS A 540 -10.35 -22.96 29.56
CA LYS A 540 -11.42 -22.01 29.90
C LYS A 540 -11.15 -20.54 29.53
N GLU A 541 -9.92 -20.18 29.20
CA GLU A 541 -9.55 -18.82 28.78
C GLU A 541 -9.82 -18.56 27.29
N TYR A 542 -10.26 -19.59 26.56
CA TYR A 542 -10.62 -19.49 25.15
C TYR A 542 -12.08 -19.86 24.94
N LYS A 543 -12.65 -19.34 23.86
CA LYS A 543 -14.00 -19.69 23.39
C LYS A 543 -14.03 -19.76 21.87
N LEU A 544 -14.82 -20.68 21.32
CA LEU A 544 -15.11 -20.67 19.89
C LEU A 544 -16.19 -19.61 19.61
N VAL A 545 -15.89 -18.69 18.71
CA VAL A 545 -16.83 -17.64 18.31
C VAL A 545 -17.23 -17.86 16.85
N ALA A 546 -18.52 -17.69 16.58
CA ALA A 546 -19.10 -17.84 15.25
C ALA A 546 -20.16 -16.76 15.04
N PRO A 547 -20.33 -16.29 13.79
CA PRO A 547 -21.42 -15.38 13.46
C PRO A 547 -22.78 -16.08 13.59
N ASP A 548 -23.83 -15.31 13.83
CA ASP A 548 -25.21 -15.78 13.75
C ASP A 548 -25.66 -15.87 12.29
N ALA A 549 -25.65 -17.09 11.73
CA ALA A 549 -25.98 -17.35 10.32
C ALA A 549 -27.47 -17.63 10.08
N ASP A 550 -28.28 -17.78 11.14
CA ASP A 550 -29.66 -18.26 11.01
C ASP A 550 -30.68 -17.13 10.73
N ASP A 551 -30.35 -15.89 11.06
CA ASP A 551 -31.24 -14.74 10.95
C ASP A 551 -30.55 -13.57 10.21
N ILE A 552 -30.64 -13.63 8.87
CA ILE A 552 -30.00 -12.71 7.93
C ILE A 552 -30.94 -11.52 7.61
N VAL A 553 -30.41 -10.30 7.73
CA VAL A 553 -31.12 -9.06 7.41
C VAL A 553 -31.15 -8.80 5.90
N ASP A 554 -32.35 -8.71 5.31
CA ASP A 554 -32.54 -8.40 3.87
C ASP A 554 -33.33 -7.09 3.61
N THR A 555 -33.58 -6.28 4.63
CA THR A 555 -34.49 -5.11 4.49
C THR A 555 -33.77 -3.81 4.16
N VAL A 556 -32.43 -3.78 4.22
CA VAL A 556 -31.63 -2.58 3.93
C VAL A 556 -31.49 -2.38 2.43
N ARG A 557 -31.83 -1.19 1.93
CA ARG A 557 -31.64 -0.80 0.52
C ARG A 557 -31.09 0.62 0.39
N ILE A 558 -30.13 0.84 -0.49
CA ILE A 558 -29.70 2.18 -0.87
C ILE A 558 -30.81 2.85 -1.69
N GLU A 559 -31.34 3.95 -1.19
CA GLU A 559 -32.35 4.76 -1.90
C GLU A 559 -31.69 5.78 -2.82
N LEU A 560 -30.75 6.56 -2.28
CA LEU A 560 -30.23 7.74 -2.95
C LEU A 560 -28.78 8.04 -2.57
N LEU A 561 -27.99 8.44 -3.57
CA LEU A 561 -26.71 9.10 -3.38
C LEU A 561 -26.89 10.61 -3.60
N SER A 562 -26.63 11.40 -2.57
CA SER A 562 -26.85 12.85 -2.58
C SER A 562 -25.58 13.66 -2.39
N PHE A 563 -25.54 14.82 -3.03
CA PHE A 563 -24.43 15.77 -2.97
C PHE A 563 -24.91 17.18 -2.68
N LYS A 564 -24.36 17.79 -1.63
CA LYS A 564 -24.59 19.20 -1.32
C LYS A 564 -23.35 20.02 -1.66
N ALA A 565 -23.48 20.92 -2.63
CA ALA A 565 -22.40 21.83 -2.99
C ALA A 565 -21.97 22.67 -1.79
N VAL A 566 -20.67 22.72 -1.55
CA VAL A 566 -20.09 23.58 -0.52
C VAL A 566 -19.99 24.99 -1.09
N PRO A 567 -20.59 26.02 -0.44
CA PRO A 567 -20.46 27.39 -0.89
C PRO A 567 -18.98 27.79 -0.92
N ASP A 568 -18.52 28.34 -2.04
CA ASP A 568 -17.18 28.88 -2.11
C ASP A 568 -17.11 30.15 -1.24
N ARG A 569 -16.23 30.14 -0.23
CA ARG A 569 -16.09 31.28 0.69
C ARG A 569 -15.22 32.40 0.09
N PHE A 570 -14.62 32.17 -1.08
CA PHE A 570 -13.80 33.13 -1.80
C PHE A 570 -14.33 33.27 -3.24
N GLN A 571 -14.50 34.51 -3.71
CA GLN A 571 -14.88 34.81 -5.10
C GLN A 571 -13.86 34.23 -6.08
N GLU A 572 -14.40 33.73 -7.20
CA GLU A 572 -13.80 32.90 -8.26
C GLU A 572 -12.27 32.80 -8.34
N PRO A 573 -11.71 31.59 -8.21
CA PRO A 573 -10.60 31.12 -9.02
C PRO A 573 -11.14 30.38 -10.28
N PRO A 574 -10.28 30.06 -11.28
CA PRO A 574 -10.65 29.57 -12.64
C PRO A 574 -11.42 28.23 -12.63
N PRO A 575 -11.90 27.64 -13.75
CA PRO A 575 -12.92 26.58 -13.71
C PRO A 575 -12.38 25.31 -13.04
N ALA A 576 -12.56 25.24 -11.73
CA ALA A 576 -12.15 24.14 -10.89
C ALA A 576 -13.37 23.28 -10.57
N PRO A 577 -13.22 21.94 -10.52
CA PRO A 577 -14.29 21.08 -10.04
C PRO A 577 -14.82 21.51 -8.68
N LYS A 578 -16.15 21.59 -8.56
CA LYS A 578 -16.83 21.98 -7.33
C LYS A 578 -16.61 20.93 -6.22
N VAL A 579 -16.69 21.40 -4.99
CA VAL A 579 -16.56 20.58 -3.78
C VAL A 579 -17.94 20.31 -3.20
N PHE A 580 -18.18 19.07 -2.76
CA PHE A 580 -19.48 18.60 -2.26
C PHE A 580 -19.34 17.85 -0.94
N ASP A 581 -20.34 17.97 -0.07
CA ASP A 581 -20.60 17.01 1.00
C ASP A 581 -21.45 15.87 0.44
N ALA A 582 -21.06 14.62 0.70
CA ALA A 582 -21.78 13.44 0.23
C ALA A 582 -22.63 12.80 1.34
N THR A 583 -23.79 12.28 0.97
CA THR A 583 -24.70 11.52 1.85
C THR A 583 -25.25 10.32 1.10
N VAL A 584 -25.31 9.16 1.76
CA VAL A 584 -26.00 7.97 1.26
C VAL A 584 -27.26 7.78 2.09
N GLN A 585 -28.42 7.67 1.44
CA GLN A 585 -29.70 7.43 2.09
C GLN A 585 -30.09 5.96 1.93
N PHE A 586 -30.48 5.34 3.04
CA PHE A 586 -30.88 3.94 3.10
C PHE A 586 -32.35 3.82 3.51
N ALA A 587 -33.11 2.91 2.91
CA ALA A 587 -34.34 2.40 3.46
C ALA A 587 -34.01 1.20 4.34
N VAL A 588 -34.45 1.22 5.60
CA VAL A 588 -34.38 0.08 6.53
C VAL A 588 -35.77 -0.12 7.08
N ASP A 589 -36.39 -1.26 6.81
CA ASP A 589 -37.78 -1.57 7.15
C ASP A 589 -38.79 -0.48 6.72
N GLY A 590 -38.54 0.12 5.55
CA GLY A 590 -39.38 1.20 5.00
C GLY A 590 -39.15 2.59 5.60
N VAL A 591 -38.18 2.75 6.51
CA VAL A 591 -37.77 4.05 7.07
C VAL A 591 -36.49 4.53 6.42
N SER A 592 -36.49 5.78 5.94
CA SER A 592 -35.31 6.40 5.32
C SER A 592 -34.33 6.95 6.35
N TRP A 593 -33.07 6.57 6.22
CA TRP A 593 -31.96 6.93 7.11
C TRP A 593 -30.79 7.55 6.32
N PRO A 594 -30.50 8.85 6.49
CA PRO A 594 -29.39 9.51 5.81
C PRO A 594 -28.07 9.36 6.56
N MET A 595 -27.07 8.72 5.94
CA MET A 595 -25.69 8.64 6.43
C MET A 595 -24.79 9.65 5.71
N ARG A 596 -24.32 10.65 6.47
CA ARG A 596 -23.34 11.62 5.95
C ARG A 596 -21.95 11.00 5.91
N LEU A 597 -21.27 11.09 4.78
CA LEU A 597 -19.89 10.60 4.63
C LEU A 597 -18.89 11.64 5.15
N THR A 598 -18.95 11.91 6.46
CA THR A 598 -18.28 13.05 7.10
C THR A 598 -16.77 12.87 7.19
N TYR A 599 -16.31 11.64 7.43
CA TYR A 599 -14.90 11.32 7.68
C TYR A 599 -14.34 10.39 6.60
N ASP A 600 -13.10 10.66 6.18
CA ASP A 600 -12.33 9.81 5.29
C ASP A 600 -11.68 8.67 6.09
N VAL A 601 -12.48 7.65 6.40
CA VAL A 601 -12.04 6.45 7.12
C VAL A 601 -11.36 5.45 6.19
N SER A 602 -10.70 4.45 6.78
CA SER A 602 -10.11 3.33 6.05
C SER A 602 -10.84 2.03 6.37
N PHE A 603 -11.06 1.22 5.34
CA PHE A 603 -11.54 -0.15 5.47
C PHE A 603 -10.38 -1.08 5.20
N ILE A 604 -10.01 -1.92 6.16
CA ILE A 604 -8.83 -2.80 6.09
C ILE A 604 -9.34 -4.19 5.70
N SER A 605 -8.85 -4.76 4.59
CA SER A 605 -9.17 -6.16 4.25
C SER A 605 -8.52 -7.07 5.26
N ALA A 606 -9.30 -7.94 5.89
CA ALA A 606 -8.77 -8.92 6.82
C ALA A 606 -7.88 -9.96 6.10
N TRP A 607 -6.86 -10.43 6.80
CA TRP A 607 -5.95 -11.45 6.31
C TRP A 607 -6.58 -12.86 6.41
N PRO A 608 -6.56 -13.66 5.32
CA PRO A 608 -7.14 -15.01 5.34
C PRO A 608 -6.50 -15.95 6.38
N CYS A 609 -7.32 -16.78 7.03
CA CYS A 609 -6.88 -17.82 7.94
C CYS A 609 -7.20 -19.20 7.38
N SER A 610 -6.39 -20.21 7.71
CA SER A 610 -6.64 -21.59 7.30
C SER A 610 -7.05 -22.47 8.48
N GLY A 611 -7.92 -23.46 8.23
CA GLY A 611 -8.38 -24.39 9.27
C GLY A 611 -9.18 -23.76 10.40
N GLY A 612 -9.80 -22.59 10.16
CA GLY A 612 -10.72 -21.97 11.11
C GLY A 612 -12.04 -22.76 11.25
N PRO A 613 -12.91 -22.39 12.21
CA PRO A 613 -12.78 -21.27 13.14
C PRO A 613 -11.71 -21.49 14.21
N HIS A 614 -11.03 -20.40 14.60
CA HIS A 614 -10.02 -20.44 15.67
C HIS A 614 -10.63 -20.02 17.03
N PRO A 615 -10.18 -20.61 18.15
CA PRO A 615 -10.56 -20.15 19.48
C PRO A 615 -10.06 -18.73 19.74
N LEU A 616 -10.89 -17.92 20.39
CA LEU A 616 -10.58 -16.54 20.77
C LEU A 616 -10.27 -16.47 22.26
N PHE A 617 -9.11 -15.89 22.61
CA PHE A 617 -8.71 -15.62 23.98
C PHE A 617 -9.62 -14.56 24.65
N PHE A 618 -9.94 -14.75 25.93
CA PHE A 618 -10.97 -13.97 26.63
C PHE A 618 -10.73 -12.46 26.72
N ASP A 619 -9.47 -12.01 26.73
CA ASP A 619 -9.13 -10.56 26.74
C ASP A 619 -9.53 -9.85 25.44
N TYR A 620 -9.80 -10.57 24.36
CA TYR A 620 -10.34 -9.97 23.13
C TYR A 620 -11.85 -9.73 23.31
N VAL A 621 -12.19 -8.64 23.98
CA VAL A 621 -13.56 -8.22 24.25
C VAL A 621 -14.22 -7.70 22.96
N PHE A 622 -15.43 -8.17 22.69
CA PHE A 622 -16.22 -7.74 21.54
C PHE A 622 -17.72 -7.74 21.84
N GLN A 623 -18.50 -7.06 20.99
CA GLN A 623 -19.96 -7.09 20.95
C GLN A 623 -20.39 -7.30 19.50
N THR A 624 -21.35 -8.21 19.27
CA THR A 624 -21.92 -8.46 17.93
C THR A 624 -23.25 -7.73 17.78
N VAL A 625 -23.50 -7.19 16.59
CA VAL A 625 -24.79 -6.58 16.17
C VAL A 625 -25.07 -6.89 14.71
N LYS A 626 -26.34 -6.86 14.33
CA LYS A 626 -26.75 -6.98 12.93
C LYS A 626 -26.68 -5.63 12.18
N ALA A 627 -26.73 -5.70 10.85
CA ALA A 627 -26.55 -4.52 10.00
C ALA A 627 -27.60 -3.42 10.22
N ASP A 628 -28.86 -3.78 10.48
CA ASP A 628 -29.97 -2.87 10.79
C ASP A 628 -29.86 -2.27 12.21
N GLU A 629 -29.36 -3.04 13.16
CA GLU A 629 -29.18 -2.61 14.56
C GLU A 629 -28.09 -1.55 14.73
N ILE A 630 -27.10 -1.49 13.83
CA ILE A 630 -25.96 -0.56 13.91
C ILE A 630 -26.40 0.91 13.98
N MET A 631 -27.56 1.21 13.42
CA MET A 631 -28.18 2.52 13.38
C MET A 631 -28.53 3.07 14.77
N ASN A 632 -28.75 2.18 15.74
CA ASN A 632 -29.06 2.53 17.12
C ASN A 632 -27.79 2.86 17.93
N ILE A 633 -26.61 2.54 17.41
CA ILE A 633 -25.32 2.76 18.07
C ILE A 633 -24.83 4.16 17.73
N LYS A 634 -24.56 4.96 18.77
CA LYS A 634 -24.05 6.33 18.65
C LYS A 634 -22.76 6.46 19.45
N ASP A 635 -21.78 7.17 18.89
CA ASP A 635 -20.50 7.47 19.55
C ASP A 635 -19.74 6.23 20.08
N TRP A 636 -19.72 5.16 19.28
CA TRP A 636 -18.94 3.96 19.62
C TRP A 636 -17.47 4.30 19.91
N GLY A 637 -16.95 3.79 21.03
CA GLY A 637 -15.59 4.06 21.50
C GLY A 637 -15.36 5.47 22.06
N GLY A 638 -16.41 6.27 22.28
CA GLY A 638 -16.33 7.57 22.96
C GLY A 638 -15.43 8.61 22.27
N LEU A 639 -15.15 8.43 20.98
CA LEU A 639 -14.18 9.26 20.26
C LEU A 639 -14.65 10.71 20.08
N TYR A 640 -15.96 10.97 20.13
CA TYR A 640 -16.55 12.28 19.81
C TYR A 640 -17.57 12.79 20.85
N GLY A 641 -17.87 12.06 21.94
CA GLY A 641 -18.76 12.47 23.04
C GLY A 641 -18.12 12.72 24.43
N GLN A 642 -18.18 14.01 24.81
CA GLN A 642 -18.17 14.68 26.14
C GLN A 642 -16.90 14.87 27.03
N SER A 643 -16.53 16.17 27.11
CA SER A 643 -15.84 17.02 28.12
C SER A 643 -14.47 16.64 28.74
N PRO A 644 -13.44 17.52 28.65
CA PRO A 644 -12.14 17.36 29.33
C PRO A 644 -12.25 17.33 30.86
N SER A 645 -13.34 17.82 31.45
CA SER A 645 -13.48 17.95 32.91
C SER A 645 -13.71 16.62 33.65
N ALA A 646 -13.97 15.51 32.94
CA ALA A 646 -14.04 14.18 33.56
C ALA A 646 -12.68 13.46 33.63
N ARG A 647 -11.62 14.00 33.01
CA ARG A 647 -10.29 13.36 32.94
C ARG A 647 -9.43 13.54 34.19
N SER A 648 -9.75 14.47 35.08
CA SER A 648 -8.89 14.79 36.25
C SER A 648 -9.23 14.07 37.56
N SER A 649 -10.21 13.17 37.59
CA SER A 649 -10.70 12.60 38.88
C SER A 649 -10.45 11.11 39.10
N ARG A 650 -9.65 10.41 38.28
CA ARG A 650 -9.53 8.94 38.36
C ARG A 650 -8.20 8.39 38.91
N THR A 651 -7.39 9.20 39.58
CA THR A 651 -6.17 8.72 40.27
C THR A 651 -6.32 8.76 41.78
N SER A 652 -7.17 7.90 42.34
CA SER A 652 -7.03 7.33 43.70
C SER A 652 -8.34 6.68 44.15
N SER A 653 -8.36 5.36 44.27
CA SER A 653 -8.76 4.67 45.51
C SER A 653 -8.93 3.17 45.26
N THR A 654 -8.11 2.43 46.00
CA THR A 654 -8.33 1.09 46.56
C THR A 654 -9.73 0.48 46.46
N ALA A 655 -9.75 -0.80 46.07
CA ALA A 655 -10.91 -1.68 46.06
C ALA A 655 -11.62 -1.75 47.42
N GLY A 656 -12.94 -1.58 47.39
CA GLY A 656 -13.89 -1.92 48.46
C GLY A 656 -15.22 -2.34 47.83
N PRO A 657 -15.99 -3.25 48.44
CA PRO A 657 -17.12 -3.88 47.75
C PRO A 657 -18.46 -3.14 47.97
N HIS A 658 -19.30 -3.25 46.95
CA HIS A 658 -20.73 -2.91 46.87
C HIS A 658 -21.13 -1.42 46.79
N THR A 659 -21.62 -0.98 45.62
CA THR A 659 -23.05 -0.65 45.36
C THR A 659 -23.24 -0.16 43.93
N ALA A 660 -24.38 -0.53 43.34
CA ALA A 660 -24.69 -0.40 41.93
C ALA A 660 -24.98 1.05 41.49
N SER A 661 -24.39 1.44 40.35
CA SER A 661 -25.03 2.32 39.36
C SER A 661 -24.55 1.90 37.98
N SER A 662 -25.43 1.22 37.24
CA SER A 662 -25.26 0.73 35.88
C SER A 662 -25.23 1.90 34.88
N GLN A 663 -24.03 2.40 34.60
CA GLN A 663 -23.68 2.92 33.29
C GLN A 663 -22.56 2.02 32.80
N ASP A 664 -22.87 1.14 31.84
CA ASP A 664 -21.89 0.27 31.20
C ASP A 664 -20.77 1.14 30.64
N GLN A 665 -19.63 1.16 31.32
CA GLN A 665 -18.40 1.73 30.80
C GLN A 665 -17.93 0.78 29.72
N VAL A 666 -18.36 1.02 28.48
CA VAL A 666 -17.84 0.35 27.28
C VAL A 666 -16.32 0.49 27.33
N ASP A 667 -15.62 -0.64 27.34
CA ASP A 667 -14.16 -0.65 27.33
C ASP A 667 -13.67 0.07 26.07
N GLU A 668 -12.71 1.00 26.20
CA GLU A 668 -12.21 1.81 25.08
C GLU A 668 -11.60 0.93 23.96
N GLU A 669 -11.22 -0.31 24.27
CA GLU A 669 -10.67 -1.30 23.33
C GLU A 669 -11.69 -2.35 22.84
N GLN A 670 -12.95 -2.31 23.29
CA GLN A 670 -13.97 -3.28 22.84
C GLN A 670 -14.25 -3.16 21.34
N VAL A 671 -14.28 -4.30 20.65
CA VAL A 671 -14.55 -4.38 19.21
C VAL A 671 -16.05 -4.58 18.95
N LEU A 672 -16.64 -3.70 18.12
CA LEU A 672 -17.97 -3.91 17.55
C LEU A 672 -17.85 -4.80 16.32
N VAL A 673 -18.51 -5.94 16.32
CA VAL A 673 -18.62 -6.85 15.18
C VAL A 673 -19.98 -6.65 14.53
N VAL A 674 -20.00 -6.16 13.31
CA VAL A 674 -21.21 -5.92 12.52
C VAL A 674 -21.38 -7.06 11.54
N GLU A 675 -22.47 -7.81 11.67
CA GLU A 675 -22.86 -8.88 10.75
C GLU A 675 -23.60 -8.28 9.55
N ALA A 676 -22.88 -8.10 8.44
CA ALA A 676 -23.38 -7.49 7.21
C ALA A 676 -23.63 -8.53 6.10
N PHE A 677 -24.28 -9.65 6.46
CA PHE A 677 -24.57 -10.77 5.56
C PHE A 677 -25.77 -10.52 4.64
N GLY A 678 -25.94 -11.38 3.62
CA GLY A 678 -27.10 -11.33 2.73
C GLY A 678 -26.91 -10.35 1.58
N VAL A 679 -27.40 -9.12 1.72
CA VAL A 679 -27.29 -8.11 0.65
C VAL A 679 -26.08 -7.20 0.81
N ARG A 680 -25.44 -6.86 -0.31
CA ARG A 680 -24.30 -5.92 -0.36
C ARG A 680 -24.61 -4.54 0.22
N ASP A 681 -25.88 -4.14 0.23
CA ASP A 681 -26.32 -2.88 0.82
C ASP A 681 -26.10 -2.85 2.35
N ASN A 682 -26.06 -3.99 3.03
CA ASN A 682 -25.71 -4.10 4.46
C ASN A 682 -24.27 -3.67 4.72
N GLU A 683 -23.33 -4.11 3.87
CA GLU A 683 -21.94 -3.69 3.98
C GLU A 683 -21.79 -2.18 3.67
N VAL A 684 -22.50 -1.68 2.66
CA VAL A 684 -22.51 -0.24 2.34
C VAL A 684 -23.05 0.58 3.51
N LEU A 685 -24.10 0.10 4.19
CA LEU A 685 -24.65 0.73 5.40
C LEU A 685 -23.60 0.78 6.52
N ALA A 686 -22.96 -0.35 6.83
CA ALA A 686 -21.93 -0.42 7.87
C ALA A 686 -20.74 0.50 7.56
N ARG A 687 -20.28 0.53 6.30
CA ARG A 687 -19.22 1.43 5.83
C ARG A 687 -19.65 2.90 5.88
N ALA A 688 -20.89 3.23 5.53
CA ALA A 688 -21.42 4.58 5.61
C ALA A 688 -21.54 5.06 7.07
N TRP A 689 -21.98 4.19 7.98
CA TRP A 689 -22.01 4.45 9.42
C TRP A 689 -20.61 4.71 9.98
N CYS A 690 -19.63 3.89 9.59
CA CYS A 690 -18.22 4.09 9.92
C CYS A 690 -17.71 5.48 9.49
N SER A 691 -17.99 5.87 8.24
CA SER A 691 -17.65 7.22 7.73
C SER A 691 -18.42 8.34 8.43
N HIS A 692 -19.64 8.10 8.88
CA HIS A 692 -20.44 9.08 9.62
C HIS A 692 -19.81 9.43 10.96
N TRP A 693 -19.36 8.41 11.69
CA TRP A 693 -18.78 8.53 13.02
C TRP A 693 -17.26 8.67 13.03
N GLY A 694 -16.59 8.46 11.90
CA GLY A 694 -15.13 8.59 11.82
C GLY A 694 -14.38 7.40 12.42
N LEU A 695 -14.93 6.20 12.19
CA LEU A 695 -14.41 4.91 12.60
C LEU A 695 -13.87 4.16 11.38
N SER A 696 -12.60 3.77 11.41
CA SER A 696 -12.03 2.80 10.46
C SER A 696 -12.39 1.38 10.91
N ALA A 697 -12.51 0.45 9.98
CA ALA A 697 -12.97 -0.91 10.27
C ALA A 697 -12.16 -1.98 9.53
N VAL A 698 -12.06 -3.17 10.12
CA VAL A 698 -11.61 -4.38 9.44
C VAL A 698 -12.81 -5.00 8.71
N ILE A 699 -12.64 -5.38 7.44
CA ILE A 699 -13.65 -6.05 6.62
C ILE A 699 -13.21 -7.49 6.43
N ALA A 700 -14.00 -8.45 6.92
CA ALA A 700 -13.66 -9.86 6.88
C ALA A 700 -14.72 -10.67 6.12
N ASP A 701 -14.32 -11.29 5.02
CA ASP A 701 -15.10 -12.35 4.38
C ASP A 701 -15.00 -13.62 5.24
N ILE A 702 -16.11 -14.03 5.85
CA ILE A 702 -16.14 -15.13 6.84
C ILE A 702 -15.72 -16.48 6.26
N ARG A 703 -15.72 -16.64 4.94
CA ARG A 703 -15.24 -17.87 4.29
C ARG A 703 -13.72 -17.96 4.22
N LYS A 704 -13.04 -16.81 4.25
CA LYS A 704 -11.59 -16.69 4.18
C LYS A 704 -10.98 -16.38 5.54
N THR A 705 -11.66 -15.58 6.35
CA THR A 705 -11.18 -15.13 7.66
C THR A 705 -12.25 -15.38 8.71
N CYS A 706 -11.97 -16.26 9.68
CA CYS A 706 -12.92 -16.51 10.77
C CYS A 706 -13.08 -15.28 11.68
N MET A 707 -14.22 -15.19 12.36
CA MET A 707 -14.56 -14.08 13.26
C MET A 707 -13.48 -13.81 14.31
N ALA A 708 -12.88 -14.86 14.90
CA ALA A 708 -11.81 -14.69 15.89
C ALA A 708 -10.56 -14.00 15.32
N CYS A 709 -10.16 -14.37 14.09
CA CYS A 709 -9.01 -13.76 13.43
C CYS A 709 -9.30 -12.32 13.02
N ALA A 710 -10.51 -12.02 12.55
CA ALA A 710 -10.93 -10.65 12.23
C ALA A 710 -10.90 -9.74 13.47
N ILE A 711 -11.39 -10.22 14.63
CA ILE A 711 -11.31 -9.50 15.90
C ILE A 711 -9.84 -9.25 16.28
N ARG A 712 -8.99 -10.29 16.25
CA ARG A 712 -7.55 -10.15 16.57
C ARG A 712 -6.84 -9.16 15.67
N GLU A 713 -7.17 -9.13 14.38
CA GLU A 713 -6.61 -8.16 13.44
C GLU A 713 -7.08 -6.72 13.73
N ALA A 714 -8.33 -6.53 14.17
CA ALA A 714 -8.78 -5.22 14.66
C ALA A 714 -7.96 -4.74 15.87
N TYR A 715 -7.66 -5.62 16.84
CA TYR A 715 -6.75 -5.33 17.94
C TYR A 715 -5.31 -5.02 17.46
N ALA A 716 -4.82 -5.72 16.43
CA ALA A 716 -3.54 -5.47 15.79
C ALA A 716 -3.48 -4.07 15.16
N ALA A 717 -4.56 -3.68 14.49
CA ALA A 717 -4.73 -2.42 13.78
C ALA A 717 -5.14 -1.25 14.67
N THR A 718 -5.39 -1.49 15.97
CA THR A 718 -5.96 -0.53 16.94
C THR A 718 -7.31 0.04 16.49
N LEU A 719 -8.14 -0.83 15.91
CA LEU A 719 -9.49 -0.52 15.44
C LEU A 719 -10.52 -1.19 16.34
N THR A 720 -11.68 -0.54 16.46
CA THR A 720 -12.77 -0.97 17.34
C THR A 720 -14.00 -1.44 16.57
N VAL A 721 -13.88 -1.63 15.26
CA VAL A 721 -14.98 -2.09 14.39
C VAL A 721 -14.48 -3.17 13.43
N VAL A 722 -15.24 -4.26 13.35
CA VAL A 722 -15.12 -5.34 12.37
C VAL A 722 -16.45 -5.43 11.64
N VAL A 723 -16.42 -5.55 10.32
CA VAL A 723 -17.60 -5.80 9.48
C VAL A 723 -17.40 -7.19 8.87
N LEU A 724 -18.27 -8.12 9.23
CA LEU A 724 -18.30 -9.46 8.67
C LEU A 724 -19.18 -9.47 7.42
N VAL A 725 -18.69 -10.07 6.35
CA VAL A 725 -19.41 -10.24 5.09
C VAL A 725 -19.34 -11.70 4.65
N ASP A 726 -20.31 -12.15 3.87
CA ASP A 726 -20.43 -13.51 3.32
C ASP A 726 -20.28 -13.51 1.78
N ASP A 727 -19.52 -12.54 1.28
CA ASP A 727 -19.36 -12.02 -0.07
C ASP A 727 -19.65 -13.01 -1.22
N GLN A 728 -20.92 -13.42 -1.42
CA GLN A 728 -21.24 -14.39 -2.45
C GLN A 728 -20.77 -13.87 -3.81
N GLU A 729 -20.00 -14.69 -4.53
CA GLU A 729 -19.81 -14.52 -5.97
C GLU A 729 -21.18 -14.75 -6.63
N TYR A 730 -22.10 -13.80 -6.48
CA TYR A 730 -23.20 -13.66 -7.40
C TYR A 730 -22.53 -13.39 -8.73
N ASN A 731 -22.41 -14.44 -9.55
CA ASN A 731 -22.01 -14.37 -10.94
C ASN A 731 -22.70 -13.16 -11.55
N THR A 732 -21.93 -12.09 -11.73
CA THR A 732 -22.35 -10.86 -12.36
C THR A 732 -22.00 -10.91 -13.86
N ASP A 733 -22.00 -12.14 -14.39
CA ASP A 733 -22.05 -12.44 -15.81
C ASP A 733 -23.52 -12.49 -16.21
N ASP A 734 -24.11 -11.30 -16.24
CA ASP A 734 -25.17 -10.88 -17.17
C ASP A 734 -24.94 -9.40 -17.56
#